data_AF-A0A5C5G9Y1-F1
#
_entry.id   AF-A0A5C5G9Y1-F1
#
_cell.length_a   1.000
_cell.length_b   1.000
_cell.length_c   1.000
_cell.angle_alpha   90.00
_cell.angle_beta   90.00
_cell.angle_gamma   90.00
#
_symmetry.space_group_name_H-M   'P 1'
#
loop_
_entity.id
_entity.type
_entity.pdbx_description
1 polymer ?
#
loop_
_entity_poly.entity_id
_entity_poly.type
_entity_poly.pdbx_seq_one_letter_code
_entity_poly.pdbx_strand_id
1 'polypeptide(L)'
;MTQDILPHVPTAFPLVVVDYLLSSLTHVSPFRRRTTLLLLLLSCFLSFRVLLSVRTALNPPRLSPPSPWDLEDALAVNYVPAPPTGVQQAAHTRLVSLIESRKSAYPPSLFREAALSPAVGVTAVVLHWKRRKGLDLVIRHITRYPFVREVIVWNNRPGVDLSADDFHLSTPPGSDLPPAKLRIVNSPSNVHDAGKHLACSMASFEHCYFNDDDWLNVYMDATYTKYLECCSGRGVTGGAGGRIASNTLPIIHLEHRRWRFENPDIGLHTGFTWLGTGSFAPRHLSRRFLQQQQAAPVALSRTQALVADMFFSLWTNTYPEQMPNDLVPIDVEGGEVGWSRGEGVDQWAVVYGNIRSAIRTLHTVLSLSSPHLTPSPFPLASPPPESHTRAPCSNDACLFTTSLTPFPPASALAASYAAEPAGARSSAGGRAVRAWRALVGGRGASVIDVRARGEVQHHARVLREQRRALDATRGRPSGLDPLAEGWTVREHEARWNELLRPREGVAGGKAFGTGTGGAMESAWPDEGRWVRNGSWHLAVDGRGTDTCWESFRPPEAEDHFGLTFVRPRTVRELTIVGSLDLANIAAWEDLSGGGDSWEVLSVRGDGTGGWEPRSLVGKPRVQPLSSTTVSVTVLLDPIRTPTTYALPHEGNYEVDEEGREVAIRKLKLVSRGRKRERVRVCAWDLDGWKL
;
A
#
# COMPACT_ATOMS: atom_id res chain seq x y z
N MET A 1 -34.16 14.04 52.39
CA MET A 1 -34.45 14.49 53.78
C MET A 1 -33.13 14.67 54.50
N THR A 2 -32.55 15.87 54.44
CA THR A 2 -31.36 16.25 55.20
C THR A 2 -31.82 17.31 56.19
N GLN A 3 -32.00 16.91 57.46
CA GLN A 3 -32.21 17.87 58.54
C GLN A 3 -30.89 18.62 58.74
N ASP A 4 -30.93 19.94 58.61
CA ASP A 4 -29.82 20.83 58.92
C ASP A 4 -29.45 20.71 60.40
N ILE A 5 -28.26 20.16 60.67
CA ILE A 5 -27.69 20.02 62.03
C ILE A 5 -27.07 21.35 62.53
N LEU A 6 -27.00 22.38 61.67
CA LEU A 6 -26.38 23.66 61.96
C LEU A 6 -27.06 24.57 63.03
N PRO A 7 -28.35 24.45 63.42
CA PRO A 7 -28.92 25.34 64.43
C PRO A 7 -28.50 25.04 65.89
N HIS A 8 -27.77 23.95 66.15
CA HIS A 8 -27.49 23.49 67.52
C HIS A 8 -26.04 23.62 67.98
N VAL A 9 -25.16 24.23 67.18
CA VAL A 9 -23.82 24.59 67.67
C VAL A 9 -23.91 25.94 68.36
N PRO A 10 -23.69 26.04 69.69
CA PRO A 10 -23.70 27.32 70.38
C PRO A 10 -22.66 28.25 69.75
N THR A 11 -23.04 29.48 69.44
CA THR A 11 -22.15 30.51 68.84
C THR A 11 -20.89 30.79 69.68
N ALA A 12 -20.87 30.38 70.95
CA ALA A 12 -19.73 30.48 71.85
C ALA A 12 -18.70 29.34 71.74
N PHE A 13 -19.05 28.19 71.15
CA PHE A 13 -18.16 27.02 71.13
C PHE A 13 -16.82 27.25 70.41
N PRO A 14 -16.77 27.91 69.22
CA PRO A 14 -15.51 28.20 68.55
C PRO A 14 -14.62 29.15 69.38
N LEU A 15 -15.23 30.10 70.08
CA LEU A 15 -14.50 31.05 70.93
C LEU A 15 -13.89 30.34 72.15
N VAL A 16 -14.62 29.43 72.79
CA VAL A 16 -14.10 28.63 73.92
C VAL A 16 -12.95 27.73 73.50
N VAL A 17 -13.03 27.12 72.31
CA VAL A 17 -11.95 26.27 71.78
C VAL A 17 -10.71 27.10 71.45
N VAL A 18 -10.88 28.26 70.80
CA VAL A 18 -9.76 29.17 70.49
C VAL A 18 -9.10 29.67 71.78
N ASP A 19 -9.88 30.05 72.79
CA ASP A 19 -9.36 30.56 74.06
C ASP A 19 -8.62 29.47 74.86
N TYR A 20 -9.15 28.23 74.88
CA TYR A 20 -8.47 27.07 75.47
C TYR A 20 -7.16 26.74 74.74
N LEU A 21 -7.13 26.83 73.42
CA LEU A 21 -5.93 26.58 72.62
C LEU A 21 -4.88 27.67 72.83
N LEU A 22 -5.26 28.94 72.85
CA LEU A 22 -4.36 30.06 73.13
C LEU A 22 -3.80 29.99 74.55
N SER A 23 -4.64 29.68 75.55
CA SER A 23 -4.21 29.47 76.94
C SER A 23 -3.24 28.28 77.07
N SER A 24 -3.51 27.19 76.35
CA SER A 24 -2.65 26.00 76.37
C SER A 24 -1.32 26.20 75.62
N LEU A 25 -1.31 27.01 74.56
CA LEU A 25 -0.12 27.36 73.78
C LEU A 25 0.74 28.45 74.44
N THR A 26 0.17 29.25 75.32
CA THR A 26 0.88 30.28 76.12
C THR A 26 1.26 29.80 77.53
N HIS A 27 0.93 28.55 77.88
CA HIS A 27 1.21 27.99 79.20
C HIS A 27 2.71 28.00 79.53
N VAL A 28 3.07 28.40 80.75
CA VAL A 28 4.47 28.52 81.22
C VAL A 28 5.30 27.24 81.05
N SER A 29 4.69 26.04 81.06
CA SER A 29 5.40 24.76 80.92
C SER A 29 5.71 24.44 79.44
N PRO A 30 7.00 24.29 79.07
CA PRO A 30 7.37 23.95 77.69
C PRO A 30 6.89 22.54 77.26
N PHE A 31 6.74 21.61 78.21
CA PHE A 31 6.22 20.27 77.93
C PHE A 31 4.73 20.30 77.54
N ARG A 32 3.91 21.06 78.28
CA ARG A 32 2.49 21.25 77.94
C ARG A 32 2.31 21.93 76.59
N ARG A 33 3.09 22.97 76.29
CA ARG A 33 3.09 23.64 74.98
C ARG A 33 3.38 22.68 73.83
N ARG A 34 4.44 21.86 73.95
CA ARG A 34 4.80 20.86 72.93
C ARG A 34 3.72 19.80 72.75
N THR A 35 3.15 19.31 73.84
CA THR A 35 2.10 18.27 73.80
C THR A 35 0.82 18.81 73.16
N THR A 36 0.39 20.02 73.53
CA THR A 36 -0.78 20.67 72.92
C THR A 36 -0.56 20.96 71.44
N LEU A 37 0.62 21.44 71.05
CA LEU A 37 0.96 21.67 69.64
C LEU A 37 0.87 20.37 68.84
N LEU A 38 1.40 19.27 69.40
CA LEU A 38 1.41 17.97 68.73
C LEU A 38 0.00 17.39 68.58
N LEU A 39 -0.86 17.53 69.59
CA LEU A 39 -2.27 17.14 69.52
C LEU A 39 -3.05 18.00 68.52
N LEU A 40 -2.76 19.30 68.44
CA LEU A 40 -3.40 20.20 67.48
C LEU A 40 -2.99 19.88 66.05
N LEU A 41 -1.70 19.63 65.81
CA LEU A 41 -1.21 19.17 64.51
C LEU A 41 -1.82 17.82 64.10
N LEU A 42 -1.93 16.88 65.05
CA LEU A 42 -2.58 15.58 64.81
C LEU A 42 -4.07 15.76 64.49
N SER A 43 -4.79 16.61 65.23
CA SER A 43 -6.20 16.91 64.99
C SER A 43 -6.42 17.58 63.64
N CYS A 44 -5.57 18.55 63.27
CA CYS A 44 -5.61 19.19 61.95
C CYS A 44 -5.33 18.18 60.83
N PHE A 45 -4.35 17.29 61.01
CA PHE A 45 -4.04 16.24 60.03
C PHE A 45 -5.20 15.26 59.85
N LEU A 46 -5.80 14.79 60.95
CA LEU A 46 -6.97 13.90 60.93
C LEU A 46 -8.17 14.60 60.29
N SER A 47 -8.44 15.85 60.65
CA SER A 47 -9.52 16.66 60.05
C SER A 47 -9.31 16.84 58.55
N PHE A 48 -8.07 17.12 58.10
CA PHE A 48 -7.73 17.21 56.68
C PHE A 48 -7.93 15.88 55.95
N ARG A 49 -7.53 14.75 56.55
CA ARG A 49 -7.76 13.39 55.99
C ARG A 49 -9.25 13.08 55.86
N VAL A 50 -10.05 13.43 56.87
CA VAL A 50 -11.51 13.27 56.83
C VAL A 50 -12.12 14.15 55.76
N LEU A 51 -11.73 15.44 55.67
CA LEU A 51 -12.16 16.34 54.60
C LEU A 51 -11.80 15.84 53.20
N LEU A 52 -10.61 15.28 53.02
CA LEU A 52 -10.18 14.69 51.75
C LEU A 52 -11.01 13.43 51.41
N SER A 53 -11.31 12.60 52.42
CA SER A 53 -12.14 11.39 52.28
C SER A 53 -13.60 11.74 51.97
N VAL A 54 -14.16 12.75 52.64
CA VAL A 54 -15.50 13.28 52.38
C VAL A 54 -15.55 13.94 51.00
N ARG A 55 -14.53 14.71 50.61
CA ARG A 55 -14.46 15.32 49.27
C ARG A 55 -14.40 14.29 48.15
N THR A 56 -13.66 13.20 48.35
CA THR A 56 -13.56 12.09 47.39
C THR A 56 -14.84 11.25 47.34
N ALA A 57 -15.53 11.08 48.47
CA ALA A 57 -16.83 10.40 48.52
C ALA A 57 -17.98 11.24 47.92
N LEU A 58 -17.99 12.56 48.17
CA LEU A 58 -19.02 13.49 47.64
C LEU A 58 -18.78 13.89 46.19
N ASN A 59 -17.52 13.88 45.75
CA ASN A 59 -17.16 14.05 44.35
C ASN A 59 -16.44 12.80 43.88
N PRO A 60 -17.16 11.66 43.72
CA PRO A 60 -16.56 10.50 43.10
C PRO A 60 -15.99 10.97 41.76
N PRO A 61 -14.76 10.55 41.40
CA PRO A 61 -14.20 10.91 40.11
C PRO A 61 -15.23 10.54 39.05
N ARG A 62 -15.68 11.51 38.26
CA ARG A 62 -16.58 11.24 37.15
C ARG A 62 -15.89 10.17 36.32
N LEU A 63 -16.44 8.96 36.31
CA LEU A 63 -15.95 7.91 35.43
C LEU A 63 -16.03 8.49 34.03
N SER A 64 -14.87 8.75 33.44
CA SER A 64 -14.81 9.15 32.05
C SER A 64 -15.54 8.08 31.25
N PRO A 65 -16.48 8.45 30.36
CA PRO A 65 -17.11 7.45 29.51
C PRO A 65 -16.02 6.63 28.82
N PRO A 66 -16.20 5.30 28.68
CA PRO A 66 -15.22 4.45 28.02
C PRO A 66 -14.88 5.03 26.66
N SER A 67 -13.60 4.97 26.30
CA SER A 67 -13.21 5.43 24.97
C SER A 67 -13.91 4.55 23.93
N PRO A 68 -14.15 5.07 22.70
CA PRO A 68 -14.75 4.25 21.65
C PRO A 68 -13.97 2.97 21.36
N TRP A 69 -12.66 2.97 21.61
CA TRP A 69 -11.78 1.80 21.48
C TRP A 69 -12.04 0.78 22.58
N ASP A 70 -12.27 1.22 23.82
CA ASP A 70 -12.64 0.31 24.91
C ASP A 70 -13.99 -0.37 24.61
N LEU A 71 -14.90 0.34 23.94
CA LEU A 71 -16.17 -0.23 23.46
C LEU A 71 -15.95 -1.22 22.32
N GLU A 72 -15.09 -0.90 21.35
CA GLU A 72 -14.73 -1.82 20.25
C GLU A 72 -14.05 -3.09 20.78
N ASP A 73 -13.08 -2.94 21.69
CA ASP A 73 -12.41 -4.04 22.36
C ASP A 73 -13.41 -4.87 23.16
N ALA A 74 -14.33 -4.25 23.90
CA ALA A 74 -15.39 -4.96 24.61
C ALA A 74 -16.33 -5.72 23.66
N LEU A 75 -16.68 -5.15 22.50
CA LEU A 75 -17.47 -5.84 21.47
C LEU A 75 -16.69 -7.00 20.85
N ALA A 76 -15.38 -6.85 20.65
CA ALA A 76 -14.51 -7.89 20.12
C ALA A 76 -14.34 -9.06 21.09
N VAL A 77 -14.22 -8.79 22.39
CA VAL A 77 -14.18 -9.82 23.45
C VAL A 77 -15.46 -10.66 23.44
N ASN A 78 -16.60 -10.03 23.19
CA ASN A 78 -17.91 -10.69 23.16
C ASN A 78 -18.26 -11.29 21.78
N TYR A 79 -17.38 -11.19 20.79
CA TYR A 79 -17.65 -11.68 19.44
C TYR A 79 -17.63 -13.21 19.38
N VAL A 80 -18.75 -13.78 18.94
CA VAL A 80 -18.91 -15.20 18.65
C VAL A 80 -19.09 -15.38 17.14
N PRO A 81 -18.22 -16.14 16.45
CA PRO A 81 -18.35 -16.37 15.02
C PRO A 81 -19.58 -17.23 14.72
N ALA A 82 -20.29 -16.91 13.65
CA ALA A 82 -21.40 -17.74 13.20
C ALA A 82 -20.87 -19.02 12.52
N PRO A 83 -21.61 -20.14 12.57
CA PRO A 83 -21.25 -21.34 11.82
C PRO A 83 -21.09 -21.03 10.32
N PRO A 84 -20.10 -21.64 9.63
CA PRO A 84 -19.89 -21.38 8.22
C PRO A 84 -21.04 -21.96 7.38
N THR A 85 -21.49 -21.20 6.38
CA THR A 85 -22.49 -21.65 5.40
C THR A 85 -21.94 -22.75 4.49
N GLY A 86 -22.82 -23.46 3.78
CA GLY A 86 -22.37 -24.46 2.78
C GLY A 86 -21.47 -23.87 1.69
N VAL A 87 -21.73 -22.63 1.26
CA VAL A 87 -20.90 -21.90 0.30
C VAL A 87 -19.50 -21.64 0.87
N GLN A 88 -19.40 -21.25 2.14
CA GLN A 88 -18.13 -20.99 2.82
C GLN A 88 -17.32 -22.28 3.05
N GLN A 89 -17.98 -23.40 3.32
CA GLN A 89 -17.32 -24.71 3.42
C GLN A 89 -16.77 -25.18 2.07
N ALA A 90 -17.54 -25.00 1.00
CA ALA A 90 -17.08 -25.27 -0.37
C ALA A 90 -15.92 -24.35 -0.77
N ALA A 91 -15.99 -23.06 -0.41
CA ALA A 91 -14.92 -22.09 -0.63
C ALA A 91 -13.64 -22.51 0.11
N HIS A 92 -13.74 -22.92 1.38
CA HIS A 92 -12.62 -23.43 2.15
C HIS A 92 -11.94 -24.62 1.46
N THR A 93 -12.72 -25.61 1.02
CA THR A 93 -12.19 -26.80 0.33
C THR A 93 -11.46 -26.42 -0.96
N ARG A 94 -12.03 -25.51 -1.76
CA ARG A 94 -11.40 -24.99 -2.98
C ARG A 94 -10.09 -24.26 -2.68
N LEU A 95 -10.06 -23.43 -1.62
CA LEU A 95 -8.85 -22.71 -1.22
C LEU A 95 -7.74 -23.64 -0.74
N VAL A 96 -8.09 -24.69 0.02
CA VAL A 96 -7.11 -25.72 0.42
C VAL A 96 -6.49 -26.39 -0.82
N SER A 97 -7.32 -26.82 -1.78
CA SER A 97 -6.84 -27.44 -3.02
C SER A 97 -5.95 -26.49 -3.83
N LEU A 98 -6.35 -25.21 -3.93
CA LEU A 98 -5.55 -24.17 -4.57
C LEU A 98 -4.20 -23.99 -3.89
N ILE A 99 -4.15 -23.93 -2.56
CA ILE A 99 -2.90 -23.80 -1.80
C ILE A 99 -2.00 -25.02 -2.02
N GLU A 100 -2.56 -26.22 -1.94
CA GLU A 100 -1.83 -27.48 -2.11
C GLU A 100 -1.23 -27.63 -3.52
N SER A 101 -1.88 -27.08 -4.55
CA SER A 101 -1.38 -27.11 -5.92
C SER A 101 -0.24 -26.11 -6.18
N ARG A 102 -0.04 -25.10 -5.32
CA ARG A 102 1.02 -24.09 -5.50
C ARG A 102 2.38 -24.62 -5.11
N LYS A 103 3.39 -24.30 -5.93
CA LYS A 103 4.79 -24.58 -5.67
C LYS A 103 5.61 -23.37 -6.12
N SER A 104 6.53 -22.94 -5.27
CA SER A 104 7.42 -21.83 -5.63
C SER A 104 8.37 -22.22 -6.76
N ALA A 105 8.60 -21.30 -7.70
CA ALA A 105 9.60 -21.36 -8.74
C ALA A 105 11.03 -21.15 -8.20
N TYR A 106 11.18 -20.58 -6.99
CA TYR A 106 12.46 -20.42 -6.33
C TYR A 106 12.91 -21.73 -5.68
N PRO A 107 14.09 -22.27 -6.03
CA PRO A 107 14.57 -23.49 -5.39
C PRO A 107 14.98 -23.22 -3.92
N PRO A 108 14.65 -24.13 -2.99
CA PRO A 108 15.02 -24.01 -1.58
C PRO A 108 16.52 -23.84 -1.31
N SER A 109 17.37 -24.37 -2.19
CA SER A 109 18.83 -24.26 -2.09
C SER A 109 19.33 -22.82 -2.06
N LEU A 110 18.59 -21.86 -2.62
CA LEU A 110 18.94 -20.43 -2.57
C LEU A 110 18.86 -19.82 -1.17
N PHE A 111 18.25 -20.52 -0.20
CA PHE A 111 17.97 -20.00 1.13
C PHE A 111 18.64 -20.79 2.26
N ARG A 112 19.59 -21.68 1.94
CA ARG A 112 20.30 -22.52 2.93
C ARG A 112 21.44 -21.79 3.66
N GLU A 113 22.17 -20.89 3.00
CA GLU A 113 23.31 -20.14 3.58
C GLU A 113 23.47 -18.77 2.89
N ALA A 114 24.27 -17.85 3.48
CA ALA A 114 24.57 -16.50 2.97
C ALA A 114 25.45 -16.51 1.70
N ALA A 115 25.10 -17.35 0.73
CA ALA A 115 25.73 -17.39 -0.57
C ALA A 115 25.42 -16.11 -1.35
N LEU A 116 26.27 -15.82 -2.34
CA LEU A 116 26.28 -14.68 -3.27
C LEU A 116 25.00 -14.48 -4.11
N SER A 117 23.87 -15.06 -3.70
CA SER A 117 22.59 -14.98 -4.39
C SER A 117 21.89 -13.64 -4.14
N PRO A 118 21.23 -13.06 -5.16
CA PRO A 118 20.37 -11.89 -4.97
C PRO A 118 19.08 -12.23 -4.19
N ALA A 119 18.78 -13.51 -3.94
CA ALA A 119 17.64 -13.91 -3.14
C ALA A 119 17.82 -13.54 -1.66
N VAL A 120 16.74 -13.11 -1.02
CA VAL A 120 16.71 -12.69 0.39
C VAL A 120 15.61 -13.41 1.17
N GLY A 121 15.93 -13.82 2.41
CA GLY A 121 14.91 -14.31 3.33
C GLY A 121 13.98 -13.17 3.78
N VAL A 122 12.72 -13.53 4.05
CA VAL A 122 11.64 -12.60 4.36
C VAL A 122 10.91 -13.05 5.62
N THR A 123 10.53 -12.05 6.44
CA THR A 123 9.55 -12.22 7.51
C THR A 123 8.16 -11.90 6.97
N ALA A 124 7.26 -12.87 6.94
CA ALA A 124 5.85 -12.58 6.71
C ALA A 124 5.23 -12.00 7.98
N VAL A 125 4.45 -10.92 7.83
CA VAL A 125 3.70 -10.24 8.85
C VAL A 125 2.23 -10.39 8.50
N VAL A 126 1.52 -11.16 9.31
CA VAL A 126 0.10 -11.45 9.11
C VAL A 126 -0.70 -10.72 10.17
N LEU A 127 -1.57 -9.81 9.73
CA LEU A 127 -2.48 -9.11 10.63
C LEU A 127 -3.74 -9.96 10.82
N HIS A 128 -4.03 -10.34 12.06
CA HIS A 128 -5.21 -11.14 12.39
C HIS A 128 -6.20 -10.33 13.21
N TRP A 129 -7.49 -10.52 12.91
CA TRP A 129 -8.59 -10.00 13.71
C TRP A 129 -9.54 -11.12 14.14
N LYS A 130 -10.62 -11.37 13.41
CA LYS A 130 -11.67 -12.33 13.82
C LYS A 130 -11.58 -13.68 13.12
N ARG A 131 -10.83 -13.78 12.00
CA ARG A 131 -10.93 -14.88 11.03
C ARG A 131 -9.88 -15.96 11.25
N ARG A 132 -10.15 -16.94 12.13
CA ARG A 132 -9.12 -17.93 12.52
C ARG A 132 -8.80 -18.93 11.41
N LYS A 133 -9.81 -19.45 10.71
CA LYS A 133 -9.64 -20.29 9.50
C LYS A 133 -9.02 -19.51 8.35
N GLY A 134 -9.34 -18.22 8.22
CA GLY A 134 -8.71 -17.37 7.22
C GLY A 134 -7.22 -17.21 7.49
N LEU A 135 -6.86 -16.94 8.75
CA LEU A 135 -5.48 -16.91 9.22
C LEU A 135 -4.73 -18.22 8.96
N ASP A 136 -5.34 -19.38 9.26
CA ASP A 136 -4.74 -20.69 8.98
C ASP A 136 -4.44 -20.88 7.48
N LEU A 137 -5.39 -20.57 6.60
CA LEU A 137 -5.20 -20.64 5.16
C LEU A 137 -4.06 -19.73 4.68
N VAL A 138 -3.97 -18.51 5.21
CA VAL A 138 -2.89 -17.57 4.87
C VAL A 138 -1.53 -18.12 5.31
N ILE A 139 -1.41 -18.59 6.56
CA ILE A 139 -0.15 -19.16 7.08
C ILE A 139 0.25 -20.40 6.28
N ARG A 140 -0.70 -21.30 6.01
CA ARG A 140 -0.48 -22.51 5.22
C ARG A 140 -0.02 -22.20 3.80
N HIS A 141 -0.49 -21.11 3.21
CA HIS A 141 -0.09 -20.66 1.88
C HIS A 141 1.30 -20.04 1.85
N ILE A 142 1.53 -19.01 2.65
CA ILE A 142 2.79 -18.23 2.60
C ILE A 142 4.01 -19.08 2.98
N THR A 143 3.84 -20.07 3.85
CA THR A 143 4.93 -20.97 4.29
C THR A 143 5.36 -21.99 3.23
N ARG A 144 4.62 -22.11 2.12
CA ARG A 144 5.04 -22.93 0.97
C ARG A 144 6.18 -22.31 0.16
N TYR A 145 6.43 -21.01 0.37
CA TYR A 145 7.45 -20.28 -0.36
C TYR A 145 8.77 -20.27 0.43
N PRO A 146 9.88 -20.75 -0.15
CA PRO A 146 11.12 -20.96 0.59
C PRO A 146 11.80 -19.67 1.06
N PHE A 147 11.47 -18.52 0.46
CA PHE A 147 11.93 -17.21 0.93
C PHE A 147 11.22 -16.73 2.21
N VAL A 148 10.07 -17.30 2.59
CA VAL A 148 9.42 -17.00 3.88
C VAL A 148 10.08 -17.84 4.96
N ARG A 149 10.83 -17.18 5.85
CA ARG A 149 11.65 -17.85 6.87
C ARG A 149 11.16 -17.60 8.29
N GLU A 150 10.39 -16.52 8.47
CA GLU A 150 9.73 -16.17 9.73
C GLU A 150 8.31 -15.73 9.41
N VAL A 151 7.37 -16.07 10.29
CA VAL A 151 5.99 -15.57 10.27
C VAL A 151 5.74 -14.90 11.62
N ILE A 152 5.34 -13.64 11.61
CA ILE A 152 4.84 -12.92 12.77
C ILE A 152 3.36 -12.72 12.58
N VAL A 153 2.56 -13.37 13.41
CA VAL A 153 1.12 -13.10 13.50
C VAL A 153 0.92 -12.02 14.54
N TRP A 154 0.38 -10.88 14.12
CA TRP A 154 -0.11 -9.87 15.05
C TRP A 154 -1.60 -10.10 15.29
N ASN A 155 -1.92 -10.68 16.45
CA ASN A 155 -3.29 -10.96 16.84
C ASN A 155 -3.90 -9.71 17.47
N ASN A 156 -4.77 -9.02 16.72
CA ASN A 156 -5.48 -7.86 17.22
C ASN A 156 -6.68 -8.24 18.11
N ARG A 157 -7.10 -9.50 18.21
CA ARG A 157 -8.33 -9.90 18.93
C ARG A 157 -8.14 -9.86 20.45
N PRO A 158 -8.72 -8.87 21.16
CA PRO A 158 -8.59 -8.80 22.60
C PRO A 158 -9.36 -9.95 23.26
N GLY A 159 -8.79 -10.53 24.33
CA GLY A 159 -9.42 -11.60 25.10
C GLY A 159 -9.35 -12.99 24.46
N VAL A 160 -8.72 -13.14 23.29
CA VAL A 160 -8.45 -14.45 22.68
C VAL A 160 -6.97 -14.52 22.35
N ASP A 161 -6.24 -15.32 23.12
CA ASP A 161 -4.84 -15.59 22.85
C ASP A 161 -4.69 -16.70 21.82
N LEU A 162 -3.83 -16.45 20.84
CA LEU A 162 -3.34 -17.48 19.92
C LEU A 162 -2.02 -18.05 20.46
N SER A 163 -1.78 -19.31 20.16
CA SER A 163 -0.60 -20.09 20.49
C SER A 163 0.00 -20.73 19.23
N ALA A 164 1.28 -21.12 19.29
CA ALA A 164 1.93 -21.74 18.13
C ALA A 164 1.27 -23.07 17.75
N ASP A 165 0.72 -23.80 18.73
CA ASP A 165 0.04 -25.08 18.55
C ASP A 165 -1.28 -24.95 17.78
N ASP A 166 -1.81 -23.73 17.64
CA ASP A 166 -2.99 -23.46 16.83
C ASP A 166 -2.73 -23.57 15.32
N PHE A 167 -1.47 -23.66 14.89
CA PHE A 167 -1.06 -23.63 13.48
C PHE A 167 -0.05 -24.73 13.15
N HIS A 168 -0.25 -25.40 12.01
CA HIS A 168 0.67 -26.41 11.50
C HIS A 168 1.54 -25.85 10.36
N LEU A 169 2.78 -25.50 10.68
CA LEU A 169 3.74 -25.02 9.69
C LEU A 169 4.49 -26.20 9.08
N SER A 170 4.22 -26.46 7.80
CA SER A 170 4.94 -27.47 7.01
C SER A 170 6.22 -26.88 6.41
N THR A 171 7.18 -27.74 6.08
CA THR A 171 8.31 -27.33 5.24
C THR A 171 7.82 -26.98 3.83
N PRO A 172 8.52 -26.09 3.09
CA PRO A 172 8.20 -25.84 1.70
C PRO A 172 8.19 -27.15 0.89
N PRO A 173 7.27 -27.33 -0.08
CA PRO A 173 7.15 -28.57 -0.84
C PRO A 173 8.45 -28.98 -1.55
N GLY A 174 8.92 -30.21 -1.31
CA GLY A 174 10.17 -30.72 -1.90
C GLY A 174 11.42 -30.07 -1.33
N SER A 175 11.37 -29.56 -0.10
CA SER A 175 12.45 -28.88 0.59
C SER A 175 12.86 -29.63 1.86
N ASP A 176 14.16 -29.56 2.17
CA ASP A 176 14.75 -29.93 3.46
C ASP A 176 14.94 -28.71 4.38
N LEU A 177 14.57 -27.51 3.94
CA LEU A 177 14.60 -26.32 4.79
C LEU A 177 13.67 -26.54 5.99
N PRO A 178 14.05 -26.08 7.19
CA PRO A 178 13.15 -26.13 8.34
C PRO A 178 11.90 -25.28 8.04
N PRO A 179 10.75 -25.61 8.68
CA PRO A 179 9.56 -24.78 8.63
C PRO A 179 9.88 -23.35 9.06
N ALA A 180 9.12 -22.39 8.55
CA ALA A 180 9.27 -21.00 8.96
C ALA A 180 9.08 -20.86 10.48
N LYS A 181 9.85 -19.99 11.12
CA LYS A 181 9.69 -19.72 12.54
C LYS A 181 8.41 -18.92 12.77
N LEU A 182 7.46 -19.47 13.53
CA LEU A 182 6.24 -18.75 13.93
C LEU A 182 6.47 -17.96 15.21
N ARG A 183 6.10 -16.69 15.22
CA ARG A 183 5.96 -15.84 16.40
C ARG A 183 4.58 -15.23 16.42
N ILE A 184 3.90 -15.31 17.56
CA ILE A 184 2.58 -14.71 17.75
C ILE A 184 2.72 -13.57 18.76
N VAL A 185 2.13 -12.42 18.44
CA VAL A 185 2.00 -11.29 19.35
C VAL A 185 0.51 -11.11 19.63
N ASN A 186 0.08 -11.50 20.83
CA ASN A 186 -1.29 -11.28 21.30
C ASN A 186 -1.40 -9.85 21.84
N SER A 187 -2.12 -9.01 21.10
CA SER A 187 -2.34 -7.62 21.48
C SER A 187 -3.47 -7.53 22.52
N PRO A 188 -3.29 -6.77 23.62
CA PRO A 188 -4.35 -6.59 24.62
C PRO A 188 -5.52 -5.73 24.12
N SER A 189 -5.39 -5.10 22.95
CA SER A 189 -6.38 -4.22 22.32
C SER A 189 -6.29 -4.31 20.79
N ASN A 190 -7.34 -3.92 20.07
CA ASN A 190 -7.28 -3.78 18.62
C ASN A 190 -6.39 -2.59 18.23
N VAL A 191 -5.20 -2.85 17.70
CA VAL A 191 -4.32 -1.78 17.18
C VAL A 191 -4.40 -1.63 15.66
N HIS A 192 -5.36 -2.31 15.02
CA HIS A 192 -5.61 -2.25 13.58
C HIS A 192 -4.31 -2.40 12.77
N ASP A 193 -4.05 -1.53 11.78
CA ASP A 193 -2.92 -1.63 10.87
C ASP A 193 -1.57 -1.35 11.55
N ALA A 194 -1.55 -0.67 12.71
CA ALA A 194 -0.31 -0.40 13.43
C ALA A 194 0.45 -1.68 13.79
N GLY A 195 -0.29 -2.78 14.03
CA GLY A 195 0.27 -4.09 14.32
C GLY A 195 1.23 -4.60 13.24
N LYS A 196 0.94 -4.32 11.95
CA LYS A 196 1.80 -4.67 10.81
C LYS A 196 3.20 -4.07 10.95
N HIS A 197 3.26 -2.77 11.25
CA HIS A 197 4.53 -2.05 11.32
C HIS A 197 5.31 -2.34 12.59
N LEU A 198 4.61 -2.56 13.71
CA LEU A 198 5.23 -3.03 14.95
C LEU A 198 5.88 -4.41 14.72
N ALA A 199 5.14 -5.36 14.15
CA ALA A 199 5.65 -6.69 13.81
C ALA A 199 6.85 -6.64 12.85
N CYS A 200 6.73 -5.90 11.73
CA CYS A 200 7.84 -5.78 10.79
C CYS A 200 9.07 -5.11 11.42
N SER A 201 8.89 -4.09 12.28
CA SER A 201 10.02 -3.42 12.94
C SER A 201 10.87 -4.33 13.82
N MET A 202 10.25 -5.37 14.40
CA MET A 202 10.89 -6.39 15.25
C MET A 202 11.22 -7.68 14.50
N ALA A 203 11.01 -7.73 13.18
CA ALA A 203 11.30 -8.88 12.33
C ALA A 203 12.78 -9.27 12.40
N SER A 204 13.07 -10.56 12.27
CA SER A 204 14.44 -11.06 12.25
C SER A 204 15.14 -10.78 10.92
N PHE A 205 14.39 -10.71 9.80
CA PHE A 205 14.91 -10.45 8.47
C PHE A 205 14.78 -8.97 8.08
N GLU A 206 15.64 -8.50 7.15
CA GLU A 206 15.61 -7.11 6.64
C GLU A 206 14.46 -6.83 5.67
N HIS A 207 13.68 -7.85 5.33
CA HIS A 207 12.60 -7.78 4.34
C HIS A 207 11.34 -8.34 4.97
N CYS A 208 10.24 -7.61 4.82
CA CYS A 208 8.93 -8.00 5.31
C CYS A 208 7.97 -8.25 4.15
N TYR A 209 7.04 -9.18 4.35
CA TYR A 209 5.87 -9.39 3.50
C TYR A 209 4.61 -9.18 4.34
N PHE A 210 3.70 -8.29 3.93
CA PHE A 210 2.47 -7.97 4.65
C PHE A 210 1.26 -8.66 4.00
N ASN A 211 0.38 -9.26 4.81
CA ASN A 211 -0.88 -9.84 4.36
C ASN A 211 -1.93 -9.79 5.49
N ASP A 212 -3.18 -9.54 5.16
CA ASP A 212 -4.31 -9.59 6.10
C ASP A 212 -4.91 -11.02 6.14
N ASP A 213 -5.80 -11.30 7.08
CA ASP A 213 -6.42 -12.62 7.25
C ASP A 213 -7.55 -12.94 6.26
N ASP A 214 -7.74 -12.11 5.23
CA ASP A 214 -8.88 -12.19 4.31
C ASP A 214 -8.56 -12.16 2.82
N TRP A 215 -7.27 -12.17 2.48
CA TRP A 215 -6.79 -12.26 1.10
C TRP A 215 -5.75 -13.34 0.96
N LEU A 216 -5.85 -14.10 -0.12
CA LEU A 216 -4.84 -15.02 -0.56
C LEU A 216 -4.15 -14.45 -1.80
N ASN A 217 -2.93 -13.95 -1.63
CA ASN A 217 -2.09 -13.53 -2.75
C ASN A 217 -1.43 -14.76 -3.38
N VAL A 218 -1.97 -15.25 -4.49
CA VAL A 218 -1.45 -16.43 -5.20
C VAL A 218 -0.30 -16.11 -6.17
N TYR A 219 0.16 -14.86 -6.21
CA TYR A 219 1.21 -14.37 -7.12
C TYR A 219 2.50 -13.99 -6.38
N MET A 220 2.89 -14.81 -5.41
CA MET A 220 4.00 -14.53 -4.48
C MET A 220 5.36 -14.50 -5.16
N ASP A 221 5.65 -15.45 -6.05
CA ASP A 221 6.95 -15.52 -6.74
C ASP A 221 7.15 -14.35 -7.68
N ALA A 222 6.11 -13.96 -8.42
CA ALA A 222 6.13 -12.81 -9.31
C ALA A 222 6.32 -11.51 -8.52
N THR A 223 5.56 -11.30 -7.43
CA THR A 223 5.74 -10.10 -6.58
C THR A 223 7.10 -10.08 -5.90
N TYR A 224 7.61 -11.23 -5.46
CA TYR A 224 8.94 -11.35 -4.89
C TYR A 224 10.04 -11.06 -5.92
N THR A 225 9.91 -11.58 -7.15
CA THR A 225 10.81 -11.28 -8.27
C THR A 225 10.87 -9.78 -8.55
N LYS A 226 9.70 -9.15 -8.63
CA LYS A 226 9.57 -7.71 -8.80
C LYS A 226 10.24 -6.96 -7.65
N TYR A 227 9.99 -7.39 -6.41
CA TYR A 227 10.61 -6.81 -5.22
C TYR A 227 12.14 -6.84 -5.28
N LEU A 228 12.72 -7.99 -5.65
CA LEU A 228 14.16 -8.13 -5.80
C LEU A 228 14.73 -7.20 -6.87
N GLU A 229 14.05 -7.06 -8.01
CA GLU A 229 14.51 -6.25 -9.15
C GLU A 229 14.61 -4.75 -8.80
N CYS A 230 13.64 -4.20 -8.07
CA CYS A 230 13.45 -2.75 -8.01
C CYS A 230 13.51 -2.13 -6.61
N CYS A 231 13.35 -2.96 -5.57
CA CYS A 231 12.69 -2.49 -4.35
C CYS A 231 13.33 -3.04 -3.07
N SER A 232 14.08 -4.14 -3.14
CA SER A 232 14.81 -4.73 -2.01
C SER A 232 15.88 -3.82 -1.40
N GLY A 233 16.31 -2.78 -2.11
CA GLY A 233 17.43 -1.92 -1.72
C GLY A 233 18.81 -2.51 -2.05
N ARG A 234 18.86 -3.66 -2.73
CA ARG A 234 20.09 -4.30 -3.25
C ARG A 234 20.24 -4.20 -4.78
N GLY A 235 19.46 -3.33 -5.43
CA GLY A 235 19.40 -3.20 -6.88
C GLY A 235 20.64 -2.52 -7.51
N VAL A 236 20.83 -2.81 -8.80
CA VAL A 236 21.91 -2.34 -9.72
C VAL A 236 22.07 -0.81 -9.81
N THR A 237 21.14 -0.02 -9.25
CA THR A 237 21.12 1.44 -9.35
C THR A 237 21.60 2.21 -8.12
N GLY A 238 22.24 1.56 -7.13
CA GLY A 238 23.02 2.25 -6.09
C GLY A 238 22.24 3.15 -5.11
N GLY A 239 20.90 3.14 -5.15
CA GLY A 239 20.07 3.97 -4.26
C GLY A 239 19.76 3.29 -2.92
N ALA A 240 20.15 3.92 -1.81
CA ALA A 240 19.99 3.43 -0.44
C ALA A 240 18.53 3.42 0.11
N GLY A 241 17.49 3.42 -0.74
CA GLY A 241 16.12 3.73 -0.34
C GLY A 241 15.07 2.76 -0.87
N GLY A 242 15.16 1.48 -0.48
CA GLY A 242 14.25 0.42 -0.95
C GLY A 242 12.75 0.79 -0.88
N ARG A 243 11.94 0.11 -1.69
CA ARG A 243 10.54 0.48 -2.01
C ARG A 243 9.55 -0.61 -1.66
N ILE A 244 8.27 -0.25 -1.68
CA ILE A 244 7.15 -1.20 -1.53
C ILE A 244 6.86 -1.81 -2.91
N ALA A 245 6.72 -3.13 -2.97
CA ALA A 245 6.17 -3.86 -4.12
C ALA A 245 4.90 -4.59 -3.68
N SER A 246 3.76 -4.29 -4.30
CA SER A 246 2.43 -4.69 -3.85
C SER A 246 1.62 -5.29 -5.00
N ASN A 247 0.83 -6.31 -4.68
CA ASN A 247 -0.29 -6.73 -5.53
C ASN A 247 -1.57 -6.08 -5.05
N THR A 248 -2.48 -5.81 -5.97
CA THR A 248 -3.80 -5.28 -5.63
C THR A 248 -4.83 -5.66 -6.68
N LEU A 249 -6.11 -5.39 -6.42
CA LEU A 249 -7.18 -5.60 -7.40
C LEU A 249 -7.14 -4.53 -8.50
N PRO A 250 -7.60 -4.82 -9.73
CA PRO A 250 -7.64 -3.83 -10.81
C PRO A 250 -8.34 -2.53 -10.42
N ILE A 251 -9.51 -2.60 -9.79
CA ILE A 251 -10.26 -1.41 -9.38
C ILE A 251 -9.51 -0.60 -8.31
N ILE A 252 -8.88 -1.29 -7.37
CA ILE A 252 -8.10 -0.65 -6.30
C ILE A 252 -6.82 -0.01 -6.87
N HIS A 253 -6.20 -0.62 -7.89
CA HIS A 253 -5.08 0.00 -8.62
C HIS A 253 -5.50 1.32 -9.26
N LEU A 254 -6.66 1.38 -9.92
CA LEU A 254 -7.19 2.62 -10.51
C LEU A 254 -7.31 3.72 -9.45
N GLU A 255 -7.86 3.38 -8.28
CA GLU A 255 -7.98 4.31 -7.15
C GLU A 255 -6.60 4.71 -6.62
N HIS A 256 -5.68 3.78 -6.40
CA HIS A 256 -4.32 4.10 -5.95
C HIS A 256 -3.57 5.04 -6.91
N ARG A 257 -3.81 4.93 -8.23
CA ARG A 257 -3.24 5.85 -9.21
C ARG A 257 -3.72 7.28 -9.00
N ARG A 258 -4.99 7.52 -8.59
CA ARG A 258 -5.52 8.84 -8.17
C ARG A 258 -4.69 9.48 -7.08
N TRP A 259 -4.28 8.66 -6.13
CA TRP A 259 -3.56 9.10 -4.94
C TRP A 259 -2.03 9.09 -5.12
N ARG A 260 -1.55 9.52 -6.29
CA ARG A 260 -0.14 9.85 -6.54
C ARG A 260 0.05 11.37 -6.55
N PHE A 261 1.10 11.83 -5.88
CA PHE A 261 1.38 13.24 -5.68
C PHE A 261 2.83 13.56 -6.02
N GLU A 262 3.03 14.74 -6.62
CA GLU A 262 4.34 15.26 -6.98
C GLU A 262 4.39 16.77 -6.70
N ASN A 263 5.45 17.22 -6.04
CA ASN A 263 5.82 18.63 -5.95
C ASN A 263 7.37 18.72 -5.89
N PRO A 264 8.03 19.05 -7.03
CA PRO A 264 9.48 19.06 -7.11
C PRO A 264 10.11 20.15 -6.23
N ASP A 265 9.42 21.27 -5.96
CA ASP A 265 9.94 22.40 -5.17
C ASP A 265 10.30 21.99 -3.73
N ILE A 266 9.65 20.95 -3.21
CA ILE A 266 9.87 20.41 -1.86
C ILE A 266 10.28 18.94 -1.85
N GLY A 267 10.63 18.37 -3.01
CA GLY A 267 11.02 16.96 -3.14
C GLY A 267 9.90 15.95 -2.82
N LEU A 268 8.63 16.34 -2.94
CA LEU A 268 7.48 15.45 -2.73
C LEU A 268 7.25 14.57 -3.95
N HIS A 269 7.22 13.25 -3.76
CA HIS A 269 6.89 12.28 -4.80
C HIS A 269 6.40 10.98 -4.13
N THR A 270 5.08 10.83 -4.02
CA THR A 270 4.52 9.75 -3.20
C THR A 270 3.26 9.13 -3.79
N GLY A 271 2.92 7.93 -3.34
CA GLY A 271 1.70 7.24 -3.75
C GLY A 271 1.14 6.35 -2.65
N PHE A 272 -0.17 6.17 -2.68
CA PHE A 272 -0.86 5.28 -1.76
C PHE A 272 -0.87 3.83 -2.27
N THR A 273 -0.67 2.86 -1.37
CA THR A 273 -0.90 1.43 -1.62
C THR A 273 -1.48 0.74 -0.40
N TRP A 274 -2.44 -0.17 -0.62
CA TRP A 274 -3.03 -1.03 0.40
C TRP A 274 -2.17 -2.27 0.65
N LEU A 275 -1.60 -2.41 1.86
CA LEU A 275 -0.62 -3.46 2.13
C LEU A 275 -1.24 -4.86 2.32
N GLY A 276 -2.44 -4.91 2.90
CA GLY A 276 -3.12 -6.13 3.35
C GLY A 276 -3.37 -7.21 2.29
N THR A 277 -3.26 -6.86 1.00
CA THR A 277 -3.49 -7.78 -0.12
C THR A 277 -2.21 -8.51 -0.61
N GLY A 278 -1.10 -8.32 0.09
CA GLY A 278 0.18 -8.94 -0.24
C GLY A 278 1.19 -7.92 -0.74
N SER A 279 2.10 -7.49 0.14
CA SER A 279 3.11 -6.46 -0.19
C SER A 279 4.47 -6.76 0.43
N PHE A 280 5.54 -6.63 -0.36
CA PHE A 280 6.91 -6.68 0.15
C PHE A 280 7.45 -5.27 0.42
N ALA A 281 8.17 -5.10 1.53
CA ALA A 281 8.90 -3.88 1.81
C ALA A 281 10.14 -4.16 2.68
N PRO A 282 11.20 -3.35 2.58
CA PRO A 282 12.30 -3.40 3.54
C PRO A 282 11.85 -3.07 4.96
N ARG A 283 12.39 -3.80 5.95
CA ARG A 283 12.14 -3.61 7.38
C ARG A 283 12.39 -2.17 7.85
N HIS A 284 13.45 -1.55 7.32
CA HIS A 284 13.81 -0.19 7.69
C HIS A 284 12.70 0.83 7.39
N LEU A 285 11.83 0.58 6.40
CA LEU A 285 10.68 1.46 6.13
C LEU A 285 9.70 1.45 7.31
N SER A 286 9.39 0.29 7.90
CA SER A 286 8.53 0.21 9.09
C SER A 286 9.19 0.82 10.32
N ARG A 287 10.49 0.60 10.53
CA ARG A 287 11.24 1.23 11.64
C ARG A 287 11.23 2.76 11.51
N ARG A 288 11.48 3.27 10.30
CA ARG A 288 11.43 4.71 10.00
C ARG A 288 10.03 5.25 10.20
N PHE A 289 9.00 4.53 9.76
CA PHE A 289 7.62 4.95 9.95
C PHE A 289 7.26 5.10 11.43
N LEU A 290 7.64 4.16 12.29
CA LEU A 290 7.44 4.29 13.74
C LEU A 290 8.18 5.50 14.33
N GLN A 291 9.35 5.85 13.81
CA GLN A 291 10.06 7.10 14.18
C GLN A 291 9.33 8.34 13.66
N GLN A 292 8.81 8.32 12.43
CA GLN A 292 8.05 9.41 11.83
C GLN A 292 6.78 9.73 12.65
N GLN A 293 6.10 8.70 13.18
CA GLN A 293 4.92 8.89 14.05
C GLN A 293 5.23 9.69 15.32
N GLN A 294 6.47 9.60 15.81
CA GLN A 294 6.95 10.25 17.03
C GLN A 294 7.67 11.58 16.75
N ALA A 295 8.05 11.85 15.50
CA ALA A 295 8.85 13.01 15.13
C ALA A 295 8.01 14.30 15.09
N ALA A 296 8.52 15.35 15.75
CA ALA A 296 8.00 16.71 15.64
C ALA A 296 8.18 17.21 14.18
N PRO A 297 7.25 18.02 13.63
CA PRO A 297 6.39 18.98 14.34
C PRO A 297 4.94 18.53 14.57
N VAL A 298 4.51 17.36 14.09
CA VAL A 298 3.12 16.89 14.26
C VAL A 298 3.07 15.38 14.44
N ALA A 299 3.01 14.93 15.69
CA ALA A 299 2.78 13.54 16.05
C ALA A 299 1.38 13.07 15.60
N LEU A 300 1.25 11.80 15.20
CA LEU A 300 -0.06 11.23 14.88
C LEU A 300 -0.90 11.09 16.15
N SER A 301 -2.20 11.36 16.04
CA SER A 301 -3.14 10.95 17.09
C SER A 301 -3.24 9.43 17.15
N ARG A 302 -3.73 8.88 18.28
CA ARG A 302 -3.97 7.43 18.40
C ARG A 302 -4.86 6.94 17.25
N THR A 303 -5.94 7.65 16.93
CA THR A 303 -6.87 7.33 15.83
C THR A 303 -6.15 7.25 14.48
N GLN A 304 -5.24 8.17 14.19
CA GLN A 304 -4.45 8.16 12.94
C GLN A 304 -3.44 7.01 12.92
N ALA A 305 -2.85 6.68 14.06
CA ALA A 305 -1.92 5.55 14.17
C ALA A 305 -2.61 4.20 13.92
N LEU A 306 -3.90 4.05 14.24
CA LEU A 306 -4.66 2.82 13.99
C LEU A 306 -4.86 2.54 12.49
N VAL A 307 -4.99 3.58 11.67
CA VAL A 307 -5.10 3.48 10.19
C VAL A 307 -3.74 3.68 9.51
N ALA A 308 -2.70 3.09 10.12
CA ALA A 308 -1.31 3.26 9.74
C ALA A 308 -1.02 3.01 8.25
N ASP A 309 -1.70 2.05 7.61
CA ASP A 309 -1.50 1.72 6.18
C ASP A 309 -1.76 2.95 5.28
N MET A 310 -2.68 3.84 5.67
CA MET A 310 -3.00 5.07 4.95
C MET A 310 -1.86 6.09 5.00
N PHE A 311 -1.03 6.04 6.04
CA PHE A 311 0.09 6.96 6.23
C PHE A 311 1.40 6.35 5.74
N PHE A 312 1.63 5.07 6.00
CA PHE A 312 2.89 4.39 5.78
C PHE A 312 3.41 4.55 4.35
N SER A 313 2.61 4.14 3.36
CA SER A 313 3.01 4.19 1.96
C SER A 313 3.30 5.62 1.50
N LEU A 314 2.44 6.57 1.89
CA LEU A 314 2.63 7.97 1.55
C LEU A 314 3.89 8.56 2.19
N TRP A 315 4.17 8.23 3.45
CA TRP A 315 5.32 8.76 4.19
C TRP A 315 6.64 8.10 3.85
N THR A 316 6.62 7.06 3.01
CA THR A 316 7.86 6.60 2.37
C THR A 316 8.44 7.61 1.39
N ASN A 317 7.61 8.58 0.94
CA ASN A 317 7.93 9.56 -0.10
C ASN A 317 8.60 8.90 -1.31
N THR A 318 7.98 7.82 -1.81
CA THR A 318 8.33 7.17 -3.07
C THR A 318 7.09 6.55 -3.68
N TYR A 319 7.10 6.28 -4.97
CA TYR A 319 5.99 5.61 -5.62
C TYR A 319 6.05 4.09 -5.34
N PRO A 320 5.02 3.51 -4.69
CA PRO A 320 4.95 2.07 -4.53
C PRO A 320 4.81 1.40 -5.90
N GLU A 321 5.50 0.28 -6.09
CA GLU A 321 5.37 -0.56 -7.28
C GLU A 321 4.15 -1.45 -7.12
N GLN A 322 3.13 -1.24 -7.95
CA GLN A 322 1.84 -1.92 -7.81
C GLN A 322 1.49 -2.73 -9.03
N MET A 323 0.99 -3.94 -8.81
CA MET A 323 0.60 -4.85 -9.85
C MET A 323 -0.89 -5.25 -9.67
N PRO A 324 -1.79 -4.83 -10.57
CA PRO A 324 -3.18 -5.28 -10.54
C PRO A 324 -3.29 -6.76 -10.95
N ASN A 325 -4.02 -7.57 -10.19
CA ASN A 325 -4.41 -8.94 -10.54
C ASN A 325 -5.74 -9.33 -9.89
N ASP A 326 -6.33 -10.42 -10.37
CA ASP A 326 -7.44 -11.10 -9.69
C ASP A 326 -6.93 -11.79 -8.42
N LEU A 327 -7.09 -11.13 -7.28
CA LEU A 327 -6.78 -11.68 -5.96
C LEU A 327 -7.92 -12.56 -5.44
N VAL A 328 -7.58 -13.51 -4.58
CA VAL A 328 -8.53 -14.49 -4.08
C VAL A 328 -9.00 -14.10 -2.67
N PRO A 329 -10.27 -13.68 -2.49
CA PRO A 329 -10.79 -13.36 -1.17
C PRO A 329 -11.00 -14.63 -0.34
N ILE A 330 -10.82 -14.52 0.96
CA ILE A 330 -11.03 -15.61 1.91
C ILE A 330 -12.35 -15.38 2.65
N ASP A 331 -13.42 -16.01 2.14
CA ASP A 331 -14.75 -16.03 2.75
C ASP A 331 -15.11 -17.45 3.18
N VAL A 332 -14.63 -17.83 4.38
CA VAL A 332 -14.72 -19.21 4.91
C VAL A 332 -15.31 -19.30 6.33
N GLU A 333 -15.72 -18.17 6.90
CA GLU A 333 -16.27 -18.07 8.26
C GLU A 333 -17.52 -17.19 8.29
N GLY A 334 -18.51 -17.56 9.10
CA GLY A 334 -19.76 -16.82 9.23
C GLY A 334 -19.64 -15.58 10.13
N GLY A 335 -20.48 -14.59 9.88
CA GLY A 335 -20.64 -13.38 10.70
C GLY A 335 -20.01 -12.12 10.10
N GLU A 336 -20.10 -11.01 10.84
CA GLU A 336 -19.47 -9.74 10.46
C GLU A 336 -17.98 -9.76 10.80
N VAL A 337 -17.19 -10.23 9.83
CA VAL A 337 -15.79 -10.66 10.04
C VAL A 337 -14.74 -9.63 9.62
N GLY A 338 -15.12 -8.53 8.97
CA GLY A 338 -14.20 -7.48 8.54
C GLY A 338 -14.55 -6.12 9.14
N TRP A 339 -13.54 -5.29 9.41
CA TRP A 339 -13.72 -3.86 9.68
C TRP A 339 -14.57 -3.18 8.58
N SER A 340 -14.51 -3.74 7.37
CA SER A 340 -15.19 -3.28 6.16
C SER A 340 -16.66 -3.68 5.99
N ARG A 341 -17.33 -4.27 6.98
CA ARG A 341 -18.74 -4.70 6.84
C ARG A 341 -19.72 -4.04 7.82
N GLY A 342 -19.27 -3.05 8.59
CA GLY A 342 -20.10 -2.27 9.51
C GLY A 342 -21.21 -1.51 8.80
N GLU A 343 -22.47 -1.77 9.18
CA GLU A 343 -23.60 -0.96 8.74
C GLU A 343 -23.37 0.52 9.07
N GLY A 344 -23.53 1.40 8.06
CA GLY A 344 -23.47 2.85 8.23
C GLY A 344 -22.07 3.49 8.23
N VAL A 345 -20.99 2.74 7.99
CA VAL A 345 -19.63 3.31 7.86
C VAL A 345 -19.26 3.49 6.39
N ASP A 346 -19.11 4.74 5.96
CA ASP A 346 -18.49 5.07 4.67
C ASP A 346 -16.97 4.92 4.77
N GLN A 347 -16.49 3.71 4.46
CA GLN A 347 -15.05 3.37 4.53
C GLN A 347 -14.20 4.21 3.59
N TRP A 348 -14.70 4.49 2.39
CA TRP A 348 -13.97 5.31 1.43
C TRP A 348 -13.79 6.72 1.97
N ALA A 349 -14.78 7.28 2.66
CA ALA A 349 -14.61 8.55 3.35
C ALA A 349 -13.53 8.49 4.44
N VAL A 350 -13.43 7.38 5.19
CA VAL A 350 -12.37 7.18 6.21
C VAL A 350 -10.99 7.06 5.54
N VAL A 351 -10.87 6.21 4.52
CA VAL A 351 -9.64 5.99 3.74
C VAL A 351 -9.14 7.29 3.13
N TYR A 352 -9.98 7.97 2.36
CA TYR A 352 -9.60 9.21 1.69
C TYR A 352 -9.37 10.37 2.67
N GLY A 353 -10.12 10.42 3.77
CA GLY A 353 -9.89 11.37 4.85
C GLY A 353 -8.49 11.24 5.45
N ASN A 354 -8.03 10.01 5.66
CA ASN A 354 -6.71 9.73 6.23
C ASN A 354 -5.58 9.88 5.22
N ILE A 355 -5.76 9.46 3.95
CA ILE A 355 -4.82 9.74 2.87
C ILE A 355 -4.58 11.26 2.75
N ARG A 356 -5.66 12.05 2.79
CA ARG A 356 -5.59 13.52 2.79
C ARG A 356 -4.83 14.07 4.00
N SER A 357 -5.03 13.49 5.17
CA SER A 357 -4.28 13.88 6.37
C SER A 357 -2.78 13.55 6.23
N ALA A 358 -2.46 12.36 5.73
CA ALA A 358 -1.10 11.88 5.55
C ALA A 358 -0.30 12.77 4.60
N ILE A 359 -0.86 13.11 3.43
CA ILE A 359 -0.18 13.96 2.45
C ILE A 359 -0.01 15.40 2.93
N ARG A 360 -0.96 15.95 3.70
CA ARG A 360 -0.82 17.27 4.32
C ARG A 360 0.33 17.30 5.31
N THR A 361 0.39 16.31 6.20
CA THR A 361 1.49 16.20 7.16
C THR A 361 2.83 16.06 6.44
N LEU A 362 2.92 15.16 5.45
CA LEU A 362 4.15 15.00 4.67
C LEU A 362 4.56 16.31 3.98
N HIS A 363 3.63 16.97 3.29
CA HIS A 363 3.90 18.24 2.61
C HIS A 363 4.42 19.32 3.58
N THR A 364 3.80 19.47 4.75
CA THR A 364 4.27 20.41 5.79
C THR A 364 5.67 20.06 6.26
N VAL A 365 5.94 18.79 6.56
CA VAL A 365 7.25 18.36 7.03
C VAL A 365 8.33 18.60 5.98
N LEU A 366 8.07 18.28 4.71
CA LEU A 366 9.01 18.53 3.62
C LEU A 366 9.23 20.02 3.37
N SER A 367 8.18 20.85 3.49
CA SER A 367 8.29 22.32 3.39
C SER A 367 9.14 22.94 4.52
N LEU A 368 9.06 22.37 5.73
CA LEU A 368 9.84 22.79 6.90
C LEU A 368 11.27 22.25 6.88
N SER A 369 11.48 21.10 6.23
CA SER A 369 12.77 20.40 6.22
C SER A 369 13.83 21.31 5.60
N SER A 370 14.89 21.57 6.37
CA SER A 370 16.11 22.14 5.83
C SER A 370 17.07 20.98 5.53
N PRO A 371 17.53 20.81 4.26
CA PRO A 371 18.41 19.71 3.89
C PRO A 371 19.76 19.73 4.64
N HIS A 372 20.07 20.81 5.38
CA HIS A 372 21.38 21.05 5.98
C HIS A 372 21.46 20.88 7.51
N LEU A 373 20.35 20.69 8.23
CA LEU A 373 20.34 20.83 9.70
C LEU A 373 20.14 19.53 10.49
N THR A 374 19.57 18.47 9.91
CA THR A 374 19.45 17.12 10.53
C THR A 374 19.00 16.08 9.50
N PRO A 375 19.39 14.79 9.62
CA PRO A 375 18.79 13.73 8.82
C PRO A 375 17.28 13.68 9.08
N SER A 376 16.48 14.14 8.12
CA SER A 376 15.02 14.05 8.22
C SER A 376 14.62 12.57 8.12
N PRO A 377 13.69 12.08 8.97
CA PRO A 377 13.13 10.75 8.80
C PRO A 377 12.25 10.66 7.54
N PHE A 378 12.02 11.76 6.83
CA PHE A 378 11.32 11.80 5.55
C PHE A 378 12.35 11.99 4.41
N PRO A 379 12.48 11.01 3.50
CA PRO A 379 13.54 11.04 2.50
C PRO A 379 13.30 12.13 1.45
N LEU A 380 14.36 12.84 1.10
CA LEU A 380 14.43 13.83 0.03
C LEU A 380 15.26 13.24 -1.12
N ALA A 381 14.72 12.23 -1.80
CA ALA A 381 15.35 11.64 -2.99
C ALA A 381 14.64 12.12 -4.27
N SER A 382 15.25 11.91 -5.43
CA SER A 382 14.50 12.02 -6.69
C SER A 382 13.59 10.80 -6.86
N PRO A 383 12.39 10.95 -7.45
CA PRO A 383 11.55 9.81 -7.76
C PRO A 383 12.30 8.85 -8.70
N PRO A 384 12.31 7.54 -8.41
CA PRO A 384 12.84 6.57 -9.35
C PRO A 384 11.96 6.50 -10.60
N PRO A 385 12.52 6.08 -11.74
CA PRO A 385 11.73 5.88 -12.94
C PRO A 385 10.63 4.84 -12.70
N GLU A 386 9.46 5.09 -13.30
CA GLU A 386 8.34 4.14 -13.22
C GLU A 386 8.71 2.84 -13.93
N SER A 387 8.47 1.72 -13.27
CA SER A 387 8.74 0.43 -13.89
C SER A 387 7.75 0.13 -15.02
N HIS A 388 8.25 -0.58 -16.03
CA HIS A 388 7.41 -1.15 -17.07
C HIS A 388 6.80 -2.49 -16.66
N THR A 389 7.17 -3.07 -15.51
CA THR A 389 6.50 -4.27 -15.00
C THR A 389 5.12 -3.92 -14.48
N ARG A 390 4.10 -4.59 -15.02
CA ARG A 390 2.70 -4.22 -14.80
C ARG A 390 1.88 -5.27 -14.06
N ALA A 391 1.99 -6.56 -14.38
CA ALA A 391 1.15 -7.58 -13.75
C ALA A 391 1.83 -8.96 -13.72
N PRO A 392 1.74 -9.72 -12.62
CA PRO A 392 1.98 -11.16 -12.59
C PRO A 392 1.17 -11.95 -13.62
N CYS A 393 1.74 -13.05 -14.06
CA CYS A 393 1.02 -14.07 -14.82
C CYS A 393 0.17 -14.95 -13.90
N SER A 394 -0.92 -15.52 -14.43
CA SER A 394 -1.88 -16.38 -13.72
C SER A 394 -1.25 -17.55 -12.93
N ASN A 395 -0.15 -18.07 -13.45
CA ASN A 395 0.60 -19.19 -12.87
C ASN A 395 1.75 -18.78 -11.94
N ASP A 396 1.89 -17.49 -11.62
CA ASP A 396 2.93 -16.94 -10.73
C ASP A 396 4.37 -17.10 -11.25
N ALA A 397 4.57 -17.44 -12.53
CA ALA A 397 5.89 -17.76 -13.07
C ALA A 397 6.46 -16.70 -14.05
N CYS A 398 5.72 -15.62 -14.27
CA CYS A 398 6.22 -14.44 -14.99
C CYS A 398 5.53 -13.14 -14.58
N LEU A 399 6.05 -12.05 -15.12
CA LEU A 399 5.57 -10.68 -15.00
C LEU A 399 5.38 -10.10 -16.40
N PHE A 400 4.17 -9.69 -16.74
CA PHE A 400 3.87 -8.88 -17.91
C PHE A 400 4.48 -7.49 -17.78
N THR A 401 5.10 -7.03 -18.86
CA THR A 401 5.80 -5.74 -18.95
C THR A 401 5.29 -4.96 -20.15
N THR A 402 5.14 -3.63 -20.02
CA THR A 402 4.84 -2.75 -21.15
C THR A 402 5.16 -1.27 -20.83
N SER A 403 5.59 -0.53 -21.87
CA SER A 403 5.68 0.93 -21.84
C SER A 403 4.31 1.62 -21.94
N LEU A 404 3.28 0.90 -22.38
CA LEU A 404 1.96 1.44 -22.68
C LEU A 404 1.13 1.57 -21.40
N THR A 405 1.07 2.79 -20.87
CA THR A 405 0.26 3.16 -19.71
C THR A 405 -0.97 3.98 -20.15
N PRO A 406 -2.20 3.65 -19.68
CA PRO A 406 -3.36 4.51 -19.86
C PRO A 406 -3.37 5.70 -18.91
N PHE A 407 -2.49 5.69 -17.90
CA PHE A 407 -2.48 6.67 -16.83
C PHE A 407 -1.52 7.81 -17.15
N PRO A 408 -1.95 9.08 -17.10
CA PRO A 408 -1.03 10.20 -17.18
C PRO A 408 -0.04 10.20 -16.00
N PRO A 409 1.09 10.91 -16.15
CA PRO A 409 2.10 11.03 -15.10
C PRO A 409 1.57 11.80 -13.90
N ALA A 410 2.16 11.61 -12.72
CA ALA A 410 1.77 12.31 -11.49
C ALA A 410 1.85 13.85 -11.65
N SER A 411 2.84 14.34 -12.40
CA SER A 411 2.99 15.76 -12.75
C SER A 411 1.81 16.36 -13.53
N ALA A 412 0.97 15.55 -14.21
CA ALA A 412 -0.19 16.05 -14.95
C ALA A 412 -1.20 16.77 -14.05
N LEU A 413 -1.29 16.37 -12.77
CA LEU A 413 -2.11 17.04 -11.79
C LEU A 413 -1.55 18.39 -11.33
N ALA A 414 -0.24 18.62 -11.40
CA ALA A 414 0.38 19.83 -10.84
C ALA A 414 -0.19 21.10 -11.50
N ALA A 415 -0.40 21.05 -12.82
CA ALA A 415 -1.05 22.12 -13.57
C ALA A 415 -2.52 22.31 -13.14
N SER A 416 -3.24 21.22 -12.87
CA SER A 416 -4.63 21.29 -12.42
C SER A 416 -4.74 22.03 -11.08
N TYR A 417 -3.80 21.84 -10.14
CA TYR A 417 -3.82 22.50 -8.83
C TYR A 417 -3.38 23.97 -8.85
N ALA A 418 -2.59 24.37 -9.84
CA ALA A 418 -2.22 25.78 -10.03
C ALA A 418 -3.41 26.65 -10.46
N ALA A 419 -4.47 26.06 -11.03
CA ALA A 419 -5.68 26.78 -11.39
C ALA A 419 -6.54 27.07 -10.13
N GLU A 420 -6.88 28.35 -9.94
CA GLU A 420 -7.86 28.79 -8.94
C GLU A 420 -9.18 28.01 -9.14
N PRO A 421 -9.75 27.40 -8.08
CA PRO A 421 -10.99 26.65 -8.20
C PRO A 421 -12.11 27.54 -8.79
N ALA A 422 -12.85 27.01 -9.76
CA ALA A 422 -14.03 27.68 -10.29
C ALA A 422 -15.02 27.96 -9.14
N GLY A 423 -15.19 29.25 -8.79
CA GLY A 423 -16.04 29.69 -7.67
C GLY A 423 -15.30 30.25 -6.44
N ALA A 424 -13.97 30.37 -6.47
CA ALA A 424 -13.20 31.04 -5.41
C ALA A 424 -13.49 32.55 -5.29
N ARG A 425 -14.15 33.17 -6.29
CA ARG A 425 -14.78 34.48 -6.11
C ARG A 425 -16.03 34.33 -5.25
N SER A 426 -15.89 34.73 -3.99
CA SER A 426 -16.93 34.75 -2.96
C SER A 426 -18.25 35.36 -3.46
N SER A 427 -19.22 34.52 -3.84
CA SER A 427 -20.62 34.96 -3.83
C SER A 427 -21.13 34.82 -2.39
N ALA A 428 -21.72 35.90 -1.87
CA ALA A 428 -22.21 35.99 -0.50
C ALA A 428 -23.23 34.88 -0.13
N GLY A 429 -23.88 34.28 -1.12
CA GLY A 429 -24.85 33.17 -0.94
C GLY A 429 -24.24 31.84 -0.46
N GLY A 430 -22.95 31.58 -0.73
CA GLY A 430 -22.29 30.32 -0.34
C GLY A 430 -22.01 30.17 1.16
N ARG A 431 -22.10 31.27 1.93
CA ARG A 431 -22.00 31.25 3.40
C ARG A 431 -23.33 30.87 4.06
N ALA A 432 -24.47 31.30 3.49
CA ALA A 432 -25.80 30.99 4.01
C ALA A 432 -26.16 29.50 3.85
N VAL A 433 -25.82 28.88 2.72
CA VAL A 433 -26.08 27.45 2.46
C VAL A 433 -25.22 26.54 3.36
N ARG A 434 -23.99 26.96 3.69
CA ARG A 434 -23.12 26.24 4.63
C ARG A 434 -23.60 26.34 6.08
N ALA A 435 -24.15 27.48 6.49
CA ALA A 435 -24.79 27.64 7.80
C ALA A 435 -26.10 26.83 7.92
N TRP A 436 -26.90 26.75 6.84
CA TRP A 436 -28.16 26.01 6.84
C TRP A 436 -27.96 24.49 6.92
N ARG A 437 -26.97 23.92 6.23
CA ARG A 437 -26.62 22.49 6.33
C ARG A 437 -26.04 22.07 7.68
N ALA A 438 -25.49 23.00 8.46
CA ALA A 438 -25.04 22.72 9.83
C ALA A 438 -26.20 22.72 10.85
N LEU A 439 -27.32 23.38 10.52
CA LEU A 439 -28.52 23.48 11.36
C LEU A 439 -29.50 22.31 11.14
N VAL A 440 -29.55 21.72 9.95
CA VAL A 440 -30.40 20.55 9.66
C VAL A 440 -29.57 19.28 9.85
N GLY A 441 -29.45 18.87 11.11
CA GLY A 441 -28.68 17.70 11.53
C GLY A 441 -29.11 16.42 10.80
N GLY A 442 -28.21 15.85 10.01
CA GLY A 442 -28.31 14.47 9.53
C GLY A 442 -28.16 13.53 10.71
N ARG A 443 -29.29 13.01 11.21
CA ARG A 443 -29.30 11.89 12.16
C ARG A 443 -28.81 10.64 11.44
N GLY A 444 -27.64 10.14 11.85
CA GLY A 444 -27.06 8.91 11.30
C GLY A 444 -25.54 8.75 11.47
N ALA A 445 -24.81 9.75 11.99
CA ALA A 445 -23.38 9.57 12.24
C ALA A 445 -23.14 8.87 13.58
N SER A 446 -22.38 7.77 13.59
CA SER A 446 -21.94 7.12 14.83
C SER A 446 -21.05 8.06 15.65
N VAL A 447 -21.01 7.87 16.98
CA VAL A 447 -20.21 8.69 17.90
C VAL A 447 -18.71 8.68 17.54
N ILE A 448 -18.24 7.61 16.90
CA ILE A 448 -16.87 7.44 16.41
C ILE A 448 -16.56 8.44 15.29
N ASP A 449 -17.49 8.61 14.34
CA ASP A 449 -17.33 9.49 13.18
C ASP A 449 -17.25 10.98 13.60
N VAL A 450 -18.04 11.38 14.61
CA VAL A 450 -18.03 12.78 15.10
C VAL A 450 -16.71 13.14 15.78
N ARG A 451 -16.13 12.24 16.58
CA ARG A 451 -14.87 12.50 17.31
C ARG A 451 -13.64 12.41 16.43
N ALA A 452 -13.58 11.43 15.52
CA ALA A 452 -12.53 11.32 14.51
C ALA A 452 -12.48 12.58 13.62
N ARG A 453 -13.65 13.11 13.21
CA ARG A 453 -13.74 14.39 12.49
C ARG A 453 -13.18 15.56 13.31
N GLY A 454 -13.45 15.62 14.62
CA GLY A 454 -12.92 16.65 15.51
C GLY A 454 -11.39 16.65 15.62
N GLU A 455 -10.79 15.47 15.77
CA GLU A 455 -9.32 15.32 15.82
C GLU A 455 -8.66 15.69 14.49
N VAL A 456 -9.21 15.22 13.36
CA VAL A 456 -8.72 15.56 12.01
C VAL A 456 -8.82 17.07 11.77
N GLN A 457 -9.89 17.73 12.24
CA GLN A 457 -10.03 19.19 12.14
C GLN A 457 -9.03 19.94 13.01
N HIS A 458 -8.78 19.49 14.24
CA HIS A 458 -7.76 20.08 15.11
C HIS A 458 -6.36 19.97 14.50
N HIS A 459 -6.00 18.78 14.02
CA HIS A 459 -4.75 18.50 13.32
C HIS A 459 -4.58 19.42 12.09
N ALA A 460 -5.64 19.54 11.28
CA ALA A 460 -5.64 20.44 10.13
C ALA A 460 -5.46 21.92 10.53
N ARG A 461 -5.98 22.35 11.68
CA ARG A 461 -5.77 23.72 12.19
C ARG A 461 -4.31 23.96 12.55
N VAL A 462 -3.68 23.04 13.28
CA VAL A 462 -2.26 23.11 13.65
C VAL A 462 -1.38 23.21 12.40
N LEU A 463 -1.65 22.38 11.38
CA LEU A 463 -0.92 22.42 10.11
C LEU A 463 -1.05 23.76 9.39
N ARG A 464 -2.24 24.40 9.42
CA ARG A 464 -2.44 25.73 8.82
C ARG A 464 -1.69 26.83 9.57
N GLU A 465 -1.65 26.77 10.89
CA GLU A 465 -0.92 27.75 11.71
C GLU A 465 0.59 27.68 11.44
N GLN A 466 1.16 26.47 11.42
CA GLN A 466 2.56 26.26 11.05
C GLN A 466 2.85 26.74 9.63
N ARG A 467 1.92 26.54 8.71
CA ARG A 467 2.06 27.00 7.33
C ARG A 467 2.04 28.53 7.20
N ARG A 468 1.17 29.23 7.92
CA ARG A 468 1.16 30.71 7.92
C ARG A 468 2.49 31.29 8.36
N ALA A 469 3.15 30.67 9.34
CA ALA A 469 4.49 31.05 9.76
C ALA A 469 5.54 30.81 8.65
N LEU A 470 5.39 29.72 7.88
CA LEU A 470 6.24 29.41 6.73
C LEU A 470 6.05 30.38 5.55
N ASP A 471 4.80 30.63 5.14
CA ASP A 471 4.50 31.53 4.02
C ASP A 471 5.02 32.94 4.29
N ALA A 472 4.96 33.39 5.56
CA ALA A 472 5.51 34.67 5.99
C ALA A 472 7.05 34.75 5.86
N THR A 473 7.76 33.63 5.81
CA THR A 473 9.24 33.59 5.79
C THR A 473 9.82 33.18 4.44
N ARG A 474 9.13 32.31 3.67
CA ARG A 474 9.66 31.71 2.43
C ARG A 474 8.82 31.97 1.18
N GLY A 475 7.66 32.64 1.31
CA GLY A 475 6.70 32.79 0.22
C GLY A 475 5.94 31.51 -0.09
N ARG A 476 4.92 31.60 -0.95
CA ARG A 476 4.06 30.46 -1.31
C ARG A 476 4.71 29.66 -2.44
N PRO A 477 4.93 28.33 -2.30
CA PRO A 477 5.39 27.46 -3.37
C PRO A 477 4.39 27.43 -4.53
N SER A 478 4.90 27.11 -5.71
CA SER A 478 4.08 26.84 -6.89
C SER A 478 3.58 25.39 -6.88
N GLY A 479 2.47 25.09 -7.56
CA GLY A 479 1.98 23.71 -7.75
C GLY A 479 0.99 23.19 -6.69
N LEU A 480 1.03 21.88 -6.41
CA LEU A 480 0.12 21.19 -5.48
C LEU A 480 0.25 21.78 -4.07
N ASP A 481 -0.83 22.39 -3.58
CA ASP A 481 -0.96 22.87 -2.20
C ASP A 481 -2.10 22.10 -1.49
N PRO A 482 -1.81 20.98 -0.81
CA PRO A 482 -2.83 20.23 -0.10
C PRO A 482 -3.38 20.99 1.12
N LEU A 483 -2.80 22.13 1.50
CA LEU A 483 -3.29 22.96 2.61
C LEU A 483 -4.21 24.09 2.15
N ALA A 484 -4.33 24.33 0.84
CA ALA A 484 -5.20 25.35 0.27
C ALA A 484 -6.67 25.21 0.73
N GLU A 485 -7.33 26.35 0.89
CA GLU A 485 -8.79 26.36 1.07
C GLU A 485 -9.46 25.81 -0.19
N GLY A 486 -10.50 24.99 0.00
CA GLY A 486 -11.12 24.25 -1.10
C GLY A 486 -10.69 22.79 -1.11
N TRP A 487 -9.38 22.50 -1.08
CA TRP A 487 -8.84 21.17 -1.41
C TRP A 487 -9.45 20.02 -0.60
N THR A 488 -10.55 19.43 -1.09
CA THR A 488 -11.29 18.30 -0.49
C THR A 488 -11.06 17.03 -1.28
N VAL A 489 -11.42 15.86 -0.72
CA VAL A 489 -11.42 14.58 -1.45
C VAL A 489 -12.23 14.71 -2.74
N ARG A 490 -13.45 15.27 -2.65
CA ARG A 490 -14.32 15.48 -3.82
C ARG A 490 -13.73 16.43 -4.85
N GLU A 491 -13.02 17.47 -4.41
CA GLU A 491 -12.35 18.38 -5.34
C GLU A 491 -11.15 17.72 -6.02
N HIS A 492 -10.36 16.93 -5.27
CA HIS A 492 -9.28 16.13 -5.84
C HIS A 492 -9.83 15.17 -6.91
N GLU A 493 -10.90 14.44 -6.60
CA GLU A 493 -11.60 13.55 -7.54
C GLU A 493 -12.14 14.32 -8.74
N ALA A 494 -12.76 15.49 -8.54
CA ALA A 494 -13.27 16.31 -9.63
C ALA A 494 -12.15 16.77 -10.55
N ARG A 495 -11.08 17.37 -10.01
CA ARG A 495 -9.90 17.80 -10.79
C ARG A 495 -9.25 16.64 -11.52
N TRP A 496 -9.20 15.47 -10.88
CA TRP A 496 -8.68 14.25 -11.49
C TRP A 496 -9.55 13.79 -12.67
N ASN A 497 -10.86 13.76 -12.50
CA ASN A 497 -11.82 13.34 -13.53
C ASN A 497 -11.93 14.38 -14.67
N GLU A 498 -11.68 15.65 -14.37
CA GLU A 498 -11.60 16.77 -15.32
C GLU A 498 -10.25 16.83 -16.07
N LEU A 499 -9.29 15.96 -15.77
CA LEU A 499 -8.09 15.84 -16.61
C LEU A 499 -8.53 15.37 -17.99
N LEU A 500 -8.46 16.28 -18.94
CA LEU A 500 -8.82 16.06 -20.33
C LEU A 500 -7.56 15.98 -21.18
N ARG A 501 -7.62 15.17 -22.23
CA ARG A 501 -6.61 15.15 -23.29
C ARG A 501 -7.24 15.53 -24.63
N PRO A 502 -6.46 16.13 -25.54
CA PRO A 502 -6.89 16.29 -26.92
C PRO A 502 -7.23 14.92 -27.52
N ARG A 503 -8.34 14.82 -28.23
CA ARG A 503 -8.69 13.60 -28.97
C ARG A 503 -7.74 13.45 -30.14
N GLU A 504 -6.77 12.55 -30.01
CA GLU A 504 -5.93 12.15 -31.14
C GLU A 504 -6.79 11.38 -32.14
N GLY A 505 -6.99 11.94 -33.36
CA GLY A 505 -7.60 11.18 -34.45
C GLY A 505 -8.75 11.80 -35.26
N VAL A 506 -8.91 13.13 -35.33
CA VAL A 506 -9.64 13.76 -36.46
C VAL A 506 -8.64 14.48 -37.38
N ALA A 507 -7.65 13.74 -37.87
CA ALA A 507 -6.78 14.18 -38.95
C ALA A 507 -7.23 13.45 -40.22
N GLY A 508 -8.31 13.95 -40.84
CA GLY A 508 -8.91 13.30 -42.01
C GLY A 508 -10.16 14.02 -42.53
N GLY A 509 -10.12 15.34 -42.62
CA GLY A 509 -11.20 16.12 -43.22
C GLY A 509 -10.78 17.58 -43.35
N LYS A 510 -10.49 18.02 -44.58
CA LYS A 510 -10.13 19.40 -44.88
C LYS A 510 -11.21 20.36 -44.37
N ALA A 511 -10.74 21.42 -43.73
CA ALA A 511 -11.51 22.53 -43.22
C ALA A 511 -12.44 23.15 -44.28
N PHE A 512 -13.70 23.31 -43.93
CA PHE A 512 -14.50 24.50 -44.23
C PHE A 512 -15.66 24.55 -43.23
N GLY A 513 -15.60 25.45 -42.25
CA GLY A 513 -16.67 25.61 -41.26
C GLY A 513 -16.15 26.19 -39.94
N THR A 514 -16.40 27.48 -39.74
CA THR A 514 -16.25 28.18 -38.47
C THR A 514 -17.12 27.54 -37.39
N GLY A 515 -16.50 27.06 -36.32
CA GLY A 515 -17.16 26.75 -35.05
C GLY A 515 -17.59 25.30 -34.86
N THR A 516 -16.81 24.53 -34.11
CA THR A 516 -17.22 23.72 -32.94
C THR A 516 -16.01 22.92 -32.43
N GLY A 517 -15.81 22.94 -31.12
CA GLY A 517 -14.60 22.48 -30.44
C GLY A 517 -14.29 21.00 -30.65
N GLY A 518 -13.00 20.68 -30.77
CA GLY A 518 -12.53 19.30 -30.68
C GLY A 518 -13.01 18.69 -29.37
N ALA A 519 -13.82 17.64 -29.45
CA ALA A 519 -14.37 16.96 -28.29
C ALA A 519 -13.22 16.42 -27.43
N MET A 520 -13.01 17.03 -26.25
CA MET A 520 -12.05 16.56 -25.26
C MET A 520 -12.59 15.29 -24.59
N GLU A 521 -11.72 14.31 -24.39
CA GLU A 521 -12.03 13.07 -23.68
C GLU A 521 -11.24 13.01 -22.37
N SER A 522 -11.75 12.28 -21.37
CA SER A 522 -11.00 12.00 -20.16
C SER A 522 -9.61 11.44 -20.49
N ALA A 523 -8.60 11.93 -19.79
CA ALA A 523 -7.24 11.43 -19.86
C ALA A 523 -7.09 10.05 -19.19
N TRP A 524 -8.13 9.58 -18.48
CA TRP A 524 -8.13 8.35 -17.72
C TRP A 524 -8.98 7.26 -18.36
N PRO A 525 -8.65 5.97 -18.16
CA PRO A 525 -9.54 4.90 -18.55
C PRO A 525 -10.79 4.92 -17.66
N ASP A 526 -11.96 4.71 -18.27
CA ASP A 526 -13.17 4.44 -17.50
C ASP A 526 -13.04 3.10 -16.76
N GLU A 527 -13.70 2.99 -15.61
CA GLU A 527 -13.66 1.79 -14.76
C GLU A 527 -14.06 0.53 -15.54
N GLY A 528 -15.14 0.61 -16.33
CA GLY A 528 -15.64 -0.52 -17.10
C GLY A 528 -14.62 -1.02 -18.13
N ARG A 529 -13.99 -0.12 -18.88
CA ARG A 529 -12.91 -0.46 -19.80
C ARG A 529 -11.71 -1.00 -19.06
N TRP A 530 -11.28 -0.36 -17.97
CA TRP A 530 -10.12 -0.81 -17.21
C TRP A 530 -10.30 -2.24 -16.72
N VAL A 531 -11.44 -2.56 -16.12
CA VAL A 531 -11.71 -3.92 -15.62
C VAL A 531 -11.85 -4.94 -16.76
N ARG A 532 -12.52 -4.59 -17.86
CA ARG A 532 -12.80 -5.56 -18.94
C ARG A 532 -11.64 -5.78 -19.90
N ASN A 533 -10.93 -4.72 -20.30
CA ASN A 533 -9.95 -4.76 -21.39
C ASN A 533 -8.65 -3.99 -21.08
N GLY A 534 -8.65 -3.09 -20.10
CA GLY A 534 -7.53 -2.16 -19.89
C GLY A 534 -6.49 -2.65 -18.91
N SER A 535 -6.88 -3.49 -17.95
CA SER A 535 -6.00 -3.96 -16.89
C SER A 535 -4.96 -4.92 -17.43
N TRP A 536 -3.70 -4.72 -17.04
CA TRP A 536 -2.57 -5.42 -17.63
C TRP A 536 -2.55 -6.93 -17.36
N HIS A 537 -3.17 -7.41 -16.28
CA HIS A 537 -3.22 -8.85 -15.98
C HIS A 537 -3.99 -9.64 -17.05
N LEU A 538 -4.90 -9.00 -17.78
CA LEU A 538 -5.68 -9.62 -18.87
C LEU A 538 -4.82 -10.05 -20.07
N ALA A 539 -3.54 -9.65 -20.11
CA ALA A 539 -2.59 -10.13 -21.11
C ALA A 539 -2.02 -11.52 -20.78
N VAL A 540 -2.19 -12.00 -19.54
CA VAL A 540 -1.48 -13.14 -18.94
C VAL A 540 -2.33 -13.88 -17.89
N ASP A 541 -3.65 -13.82 -18.01
CA ASP A 541 -4.59 -14.37 -17.01
C ASP A 541 -4.94 -15.85 -17.22
N GLY A 542 -4.36 -16.50 -18.24
CA GLY A 542 -4.57 -17.92 -18.55
C GLY A 542 -5.90 -18.24 -19.23
N ARG A 543 -6.71 -17.24 -19.64
CA ARG A 543 -8.05 -17.47 -20.20
C ARG A 543 -8.09 -17.44 -21.73
N GLY A 544 -6.94 -17.40 -22.39
CA GLY A 544 -6.88 -17.52 -23.84
C GLY A 544 -7.46 -16.31 -24.55
N THR A 545 -8.48 -16.49 -25.38
CA THR A 545 -9.16 -15.41 -26.11
C THR A 545 -10.37 -14.83 -25.39
N ASP A 546 -10.73 -15.38 -24.22
CA ASP A 546 -11.91 -14.93 -23.48
C ASP A 546 -11.73 -13.53 -22.89
N THR A 547 -10.48 -13.17 -22.60
CA THR A 547 -10.04 -11.89 -22.07
C THR A 547 -8.79 -11.43 -22.82
N CYS A 548 -8.63 -10.12 -22.95
CA CYS A 548 -7.43 -9.56 -23.55
C CYS A 548 -7.14 -8.19 -22.95
N TRP A 549 -5.85 -7.91 -22.76
CA TRP A 549 -5.40 -6.54 -22.57
C TRP A 549 -5.40 -5.78 -23.89
N GLU A 550 -5.88 -4.54 -23.88
CA GLU A 550 -5.87 -3.62 -25.01
C GLU A 550 -5.20 -2.29 -24.63
N SER A 551 -4.20 -1.90 -25.40
CA SER A 551 -3.50 -0.63 -25.20
C SER A 551 -4.47 0.56 -25.30
N PHE A 552 -4.19 1.62 -24.55
CA PHE A 552 -5.06 2.81 -24.51
C PHE A 552 -4.96 3.68 -25.77
N ARG A 553 -3.82 3.62 -26.44
CA ARG A 553 -3.52 4.29 -27.71
C ARG A 553 -2.82 3.30 -28.65
N PRO A 554 -2.86 3.54 -29.97
CA PRO A 554 -1.95 2.86 -30.88
C PRO A 554 -0.50 3.00 -30.41
N PRO A 555 0.30 1.91 -30.44
CA PRO A 555 1.71 1.98 -30.13
C PRO A 555 2.47 2.94 -31.05
N GLU A 556 3.40 3.70 -30.49
CA GLU A 556 4.35 4.53 -31.23
C GLU A 556 5.66 3.75 -31.42
N ALA A 557 6.64 4.32 -32.12
CA ALA A 557 7.96 3.72 -32.20
C ALA A 557 8.55 3.52 -30.79
N GLU A 558 9.26 2.40 -30.59
CA GLU A 558 9.86 1.97 -29.31
C GLU A 558 8.90 1.56 -28.19
N ASP A 559 7.58 1.69 -28.41
CA ASP A 559 6.62 1.10 -27.49
C ASP A 559 6.73 -0.41 -27.51
N HIS A 560 6.55 -1.03 -26.34
CA HIS A 560 6.75 -2.46 -26.20
C HIS A 560 5.82 -3.10 -25.20
N PHE A 561 5.68 -4.41 -25.34
CA PHE A 561 5.09 -5.30 -24.35
C PHE A 561 5.84 -6.63 -24.33
N GLY A 562 5.79 -7.37 -23.22
CA GLY A 562 6.61 -8.56 -23.07
C GLY A 562 6.48 -9.21 -21.71
N LEU A 563 7.36 -10.16 -21.44
CA LEU A 563 7.40 -10.97 -20.22
C LEU A 563 8.78 -10.89 -19.57
N THR A 564 8.78 -10.80 -18.24
CA THR A 564 9.94 -11.13 -17.39
C THR A 564 9.65 -12.45 -16.70
N PHE A 565 10.53 -13.43 -16.86
CA PHE A 565 10.36 -14.75 -16.23
C PHE A 565 10.92 -14.74 -14.81
N VAL A 566 10.17 -15.36 -13.89
CA VAL A 566 10.63 -15.59 -12.51
C VAL A 566 11.87 -16.49 -12.51
N ARG A 567 11.80 -17.57 -13.30
CA ARG A 567 12.92 -18.47 -13.58
C ARG A 567 13.31 -18.31 -15.05
N PRO A 568 14.60 -18.11 -15.39
CA PRO A 568 15.02 -18.08 -16.78
C PRO A 568 14.61 -19.35 -17.53
N ARG A 569 14.19 -19.20 -18.79
CA ARG A 569 13.73 -20.30 -19.64
C ARG A 569 14.28 -20.18 -21.04
N THR A 570 14.57 -21.31 -21.67
CA THR A 570 14.80 -21.38 -23.10
C THR A 570 13.46 -21.17 -23.82
N VAL A 571 13.47 -20.35 -24.88
CA VAL A 571 12.30 -20.09 -25.73
C VAL A 571 12.71 -20.23 -27.19
N ARG A 572 12.21 -21.27 -27.86
CA ARG A 572 12.47 -21.54 -29.29
C ARG A 572 11.26 -21.22 -30.15
N GLU A 573 10.07 -21.54 -29.67
CA GLU A 573 8.79 -21.21 -30.31
C GLU A 573 8.04 -20.22 -29.43
N LEU A 574 7.65 -19.09 -30.03
CA LEU A 574 6.84 -18.05 -29.42
C LEU A 574 5.54 -17.92 -30.23
N THR A 575 4.42 -18.23 -29.60
CA THR A 575 3.09 -17.91 -30.12
C THR A 575 2.45 -16.81 -29.29
N ILE A 576 1.88 -15.82 -29.97
CA ILE A 576 1.11 -14.73 -29.35
C ILE A 576 -0.25 -14.67 -29.99
N VAL A 577 -1.29 -14.54 -29.16
CA VAL A 577 -2.66 -14.34 -29.62
C VAL A 577 -3.08 -12.91 -29.32
N GLY A 578 -3.57 -12.19 -30.32
CA GLY A 578 -3.90 -10.78 -30.17
C GLY A 578 -4.44 -10.12 -31.44
N SER A 579 -4.35 -8.78 -31.49
CA SER A 579 -4.83 -7.96 -32.61
C SER A 579 -4.12 -8.27 -33.93
N LEU A 580 -4.79 -7.97 -35.06
CA LEU A 580 -4.25 -8.18 -36.43
C LEU A 580 -2.87 -7.55 -36.65
N ASP A 581 -2.57 -6.43 -35.98
CA ASP A 581 -1.28 -5.73 -36.05
C ASP A 581 -0.07 -6.59 -35.63
N LEU A 582 -0.31 -7.65 -34.85
CA LEU A 582 0.73 -8.61 -34.45
C LEU A 582 1.14 -9.54 -35.59
N ALA A 583 0.42 -9.59 -36.72
CA ALA A 583 0.77 -10.45 -37.85
C ALA A 583 2.13 -10.08 -38.49
N ASN A 584 2.62 -8.87 -38.24
CA ASN A 584 3.84 -8.34 -38.83
C ASN A 584 5.03 -8.37 -37.85
N ILE A 585 5.33 -9.54 -37.26
CA ILE A 585 6.58 -9.74 -36.50
C ILE A 585 7.71 -9.97 -37.50
N ALA A 586 8.75 -9.15 -37.45
CA ALA A 586 9.89 -9.21 -38.36
C ALA A 586 11.17 -9.59 -37.62
N ALA A 587 12.09 -10.24 -38.34
CA ALA A 587 13.44 -10.45 -37.86
C ALA A 587 14.17 -9.11 -37.80
N TRP A 588 15.11 -8.97 -36.87
CA TRP A 588 15.84 -7.71 -36.72
C TRP A 588 16.64 -7.33 -37.98
N GLU A 589 17.19 -8.34 -38.68
CA GLU A 589 17.92 -8.24 -39.95
C GLU A 589 17.05 -7.79 -41.13
N ASP A 590 15.73 -7.93 -41.02
CA ASP A 590 14.82 -7.59 -42.11
C ASP A 590 14.58 -6.08 -42.15
N LEU A 591 15.44 -5.37 -42.90
CA LEU A 591 15.31 -3.95 -43.18
C LEU A 591 14.06 -3.61 -44.01
N SER A 592 13.40 -4.61 -44.62
CA SER A 592 12.14 -4.41 -45.34
C SER A 592 10.93 -4.36 -44.42
N GLY A 593 11.08 -4.80 -43.16
CA GLY A 593 10.09 -4.65 -42.11
C GLY A 593 9.86 -3.17 -41.81
N GLY A 594 8.93 -2.54 -42.54
CA GLY A 594 8.57 -1.13 -42.39
C GLY A 594 8.06 -0.79 -40.98
N GLY A 595 7.68 0.48 -40.77
CA GLY A 595 7.24 0.99 -39.45
C GLY A 595 6.06 0.24 -38.82
N ASP A 596 5.30 -0.51 -39.62
CA ASP A 596 4.19 -1.35 -39.15
C ASP A 596 4.66 -2.68 -38.52
N SER A 597 5.96 -2.98 -38.45
CA SER A 597 6.48 -4.26 -37.92
C SER A 597 6.82 -4.25 -36.42
N TRP A 598 6.88 -5.45 -35.83
CA TRP A 598 7.30 -5.71 -34.45
C TRP A 598 8.62 -6.49 -34.41
N GLU A 599 9.53 -6.08 -33.54
CA GLU A 599 10.82 -6.73 -33.34
C GLU A 599 10.88 -7.44 -32.00
N VAL A 600 11.41 -8.67 -31.99
CA VAL A 600 11.55 -9.46 -30.75
C VAL A 600 12.92 -9.18 -30.14
N LEU A 601 12.93 -8.70 -28.90
CA LEU A 601 14.15 -8.53 -28.08
C LEU A 601 14.09 -9.46 -26.86
N SER A 602 15.25 -9.90 -26.38
CA SER A 602 15.35 -10.69 -25.15
C SER A 602 16.54 -10.28 -24.29
N VAL A 603 16.54 -10.71 -23.03
CA VAL A 603 17.68 -10.56 -22.11
C VAL A 603 18.08 -11.95 -21.64
N ARG A 604 19.39 -12.22 -21.62
CA ARG A 604 19.94 -13.50 -21.14
C ARG A 604 19.57 -13.79 -19.69
N GLY A 605 19.56 -15.07 -19.34
CA GLY A 605 19.14 -15.60 -18.04
C GLY A 605 19.93 -15.04 -16.86
N ASP A 606 21.23 -14.86 -17.07
CA ASP A 606 22.17 -14.27 -16.12
C ASP A 606 22.08 -12.73 -16.04
N GLY A 607 21.32 -12.10 -16.94
CA GLY A 607 21.17 -10.64 -17.03
C GLY A 607 22.32 -9.94 -17.78
N THR A 608 23.25 -10.67 -18.38
CA THR A 608 24.34 -10.09 -19.19
C THR A 608 23.85 -9.64 -20.57
N GLY A 609 24.62 -8.80 -21.26
CA GLY A 609 24.37 -8.38 -22.65
C GLY A 609 23.26 -7.34 -22.86
N GLY A 610 22.37 -7.14 -21.89
CA GLY A 610 21.25 -6.21 -22.02
C GLY A 610 20.15 -6.75 -22.94
N TRP A 611 19.43 -5.86 -23.63
CA TRP A 611 18.42 -6.26 -24.61
C TRP A 611 19.10 -6.61 -25.94
N GLU A 612 19.00 -7.88 -26.34
CA GLU A 612 19.55 -8.41 -27.59
C GLU A 612 18.41 -8.71 -28.59
N PRO A 613 18.52 -8.26 -29.85
CA PRO A 613 17.55 -8.60 -30.89
C PRO A 613 17.59 -10.07 -31.26
N ARG A 614 16.45 -10.60 -31.71
CA ARG A 614 16.27 -12.02 -32.04
C ARG A 614 16.05 -12.21 -33.53
N SER A 615 16.85 -13.11 -34.11
CA SER A 615 16.64 -13.60 -35.47
C SER A 615 15.53 -14.65 -35.49
N LEU A 616 14.78 -14.70 -36.60
CA LEU A 616 13.68 -15.64 -36.77
C LEU A 616 14.11 -16.80 -37.69
N VAL A 617 13.76 -18.02 -37.30
CA VAL A 617 13.97 -19.22 -38.12
C VAL A 617 12.78 -19.37 -39.08
N GLY A 618 12.91 -18.74 -40.25
CA GLY A 618 11.85 -18.71 -41.27
C GLY A 618 10.79 -17.65 -41.03
N LYS A 619 9.71 -17.70 -41.81
CA LYS A 619 8.62 -16.71 -41.76
C LYS A 619 7.65 -17.00 -40.60
N PRO A 620 7.11 -15.96 -39.93
CA PRO A 620 6.01 -16.11 -38.98
C PRO A 620 4.83 -16.88 -39.58
N ARG A 621 4.25 -17.79 -38.79
CA ARG A 621 3.01 -18.49 -39.12
C ARG A 621 1.84 -17.72 -38.51
N VAL A 622 0.96 -17.18 -39.35
CA VAL A 622 -0.20 -16.41 -38.92
C VAL A 622 -1.46 -17.23 -39.17
N GLN A 623 -2.24 -17.46 -38.11
CA GLN A 623 -3.53 -18.13 -38.16
C GLN A 623 -4.63 -17.15 -37.72
N PRO A 624 -5.58 -16.78 -38.59
CA PRO A 624 -6.76 -16.03 -38.20
C PRO A 624 -7.62 -16.84 -37.22
N LEU A 625 -7.99 -16.24 -36.08
CA LEU A 625 -8.93 -16.83 -35.12
C LEU A 625 -10.30 -16.17 -35.20
N SER A 626 -10.34 -14.88 -35.52
CA SER A 626 -11.57 -14.10 -35.73
C SER A 626 -11.32 -12.98 -36.74
N SER A 627 -12.33 -12.13 -36.99
CA SER A 627 -12.18 -10.92 -37.80
C SER A 627 -11.22 -9.88 -37.21
N THR A 628 -10.87 -9.97 -35.93
CA THR A 628 -10.00 -8.99 -35.24
C THR A 628 -8.85 -9.63 -34.47
N THR A 629 -8.71 -10.95 -34.52
CA THR A 629 -7.77 -11.71 -33.69
C THR A 629 -7.01 -12.73 -34.52
N VAL A 630 -5.69 -12.76 -34.33
CA VAL A 630 -4.76 -13.71 -34.95
C VAL A 630 -3.95 -14.42 -33.88
N SER A 631 -3.53 -15.65 -34.19
CA SER A 631 -2.43 -16.34 -33.54
C SER A 631 -1.22 -16.23 -34.43
N VAL A 632 -0.10 -15.75 -33.89
CA VAL A 632 1.15 -15.55 -34.63
C VAL A 632 2.23 -16.37 -33.95
N THR A 633 2.78 -17.35 -34.66
CA THR A 633 3.85 -18.22 -34.18
C THR A 633 5.15 -17.89 -34.90
N VAL A 634 6.20 -17.62 -34.13
CA VAL A 634 7.55 -17.39 -34.63
C VAL A 634 8.52 -18.38 -34.01
N LEU A 635 9.46 -18.85 -34.82
CA LEU A 635 10.59 -19.65 -34.35
C LEU A 635 11.78 -18.72 -34.14
N LEU A 636 12.37 -18.74 -32.97
CA LEU A 636 13.49 -17.90 -32.57
C LEU A 636 14.80 -18.67 -32.70
N ASP A 637 15.81 -18.05 -33.27
CA ASP A 637 17.15 -18.64 -33.33
C ASP A 637 17.74 -18.76 -31.91
N PRO A 638 18.25 -19.93 -31.46
CA PRO A 638 18.76 -20.08 -30.09
C PRO A 638 19.88 -19.09 -29.73
N ILE A 639 19.82 -18.48 -28.54
CA ILE A 639 20.98 -17.76 -28.01
C ILE A 639 22.01 -18.79 -27.58
N ARG A 640 23.25 -18.66 -28.04
CA ARG A 640 24.37 -19.50 -27.60
C ARG A 640 25.37 -18.67 -26.82
N THR A 641 26.00 -19.27 -25.81
CA THR A 641 27.14 -18.62 -25.13
C THR A 641 28.25 -18.33 -26.15
N PRO A 642 28.93 -17.17 -26.08
CA PRO A 642 30.13 -16.95 -26.86
C PRO A 642 31.12 -18.08 -26.55
N THR A 643 31.71 -18.67 -27.58
CA THR A 643 32.64 -19.80 -27.49
C THR A 643 34.07 -19.36 -27.14
N THR A 644 34.29 -18.05 -27.00
CA THR A 644 35.59 -17.44 -26.69
C THR A 644 35.65 -16.92 -25.26
N TYR A 645 36.53 -17.50 -24.45
CA TYR A 645 36.94 -16.95 -23.16
C TYR A 645 38.35 -16.36 -23.30
N ALA A 646 38.51 -15.10 -22.91
CA ALA A 646 39.82 -14.48 -22.78
C ALA A 646 40.39 -14.82 -21.40
N LEU A 647 41.39 -15.72 -21.35
CA LEU A 647 42.15 -15.94 -20.12
C LEU A 647 43.20 -14.83 -20.00
N PRO A 648 43.36 -14.17 -18.82
CA PRO A 648 44.19 -12.97 -18.67
C PRO A 648 45.65 -13.09 -19.12
N HIS A 649 46.17 -14.30 -19.35
CA HIS A 649 47.56 -14.55 -19.72
C HIS A 649 47.75 -15.59 -20.84
N GLU A 650 46.67 -16.17 -21.37
CA GLU A 650 46.80 -17.30 -22.31
C GLU A 650 46.19 -17.01 -23.70
N GLY A 651 45.56 -15.86 -23.91
CA GLY A 651 44.89 -15.52 -25.17
C GLY A 651 43.45 -16.01 -25.25
N ASN A 652 42.78 -15.74 -26.37
CA ASN A 652 41.43 -16.21 -26.63
C ASN A 652 41.51 -17.67 -27.11
N TYR A 653 40.91 -18.60 -26.38
CA TYR A 653 40.69 -19.96 -26.86
C TYR A 653 39.25 -20.12 -27.31
N GLU A 654 39.06 -20.65 -28.53
CA GLU A 654 37.77 -21.13 -29.01
C GLU A 654 37.51 -22.51 -28.39
N VAL A 655 36.45 -22.61 -27.60
CA VAL A 655 35.98 -23.88 -27.04
C VAL A 655 34.65 -24.22 -27.73
N ASP A 656 34.70 -25.21 -28.62
CA ASP A 656 33.62 -25.85 -29.39
C ASP A 656 32.74 -24.95 -30.27
N GLU A 657 32.45 -25.38 -31.51
CA GLU A 657 31.59 -24.69 -32.49
C GLU A 657 30.09 -24.66 -32.09
N GLU A 658 29.71 -25.33 -31.00
CA GLU A 658 28.31 -25.59 -30.64
C GLU A 658 27.98 -25.04 -29.24
N GLY A 659 28.25 -23.75 -29.00
CA GLY A 659 27.99 -23.08 -27.74
C GLY A 659 26.63 -23.44 -27.10
N ARG A 660 26.59 -23.58 -25.77
CA ARG A 660 25.40 -24.00 -25.02
C ARG A 660 24.26 -23.00 -25.19
N GLU A 661 23.06 -23.51 -25.39
CA GLU A 661 21.85 -22.68 -25.46
C GLU A 661 21.61 -21.97 -24.13
N VAL A 662 21.35 -20.67 -24.20
CA VAL A 662 21.18 -19.78 -23.06
C VAL A 662 19.70 -19.55 -22.82
N ALA A 663 19.24 -19.87 -21.61
CA ALA A 663 17.91 -19.49 -21.16
C ALA A 663 17.80 -17.95 -21.10
N ILE A 664 16.63 -17.40 -21.44
CA ILE A 664 16.35 -15.97 -21.35
C ILE A 664 15.59 -15.64 -20.07
N ARG A 665 15.83 -14.43 -19.56
CA ARG A 665 15.13 -13.87 -18.39
C ARG A 665 14.00 -12.93 -18.78
N LYS A 666 14.14 -12.23 -19.90
CA LYS A 666 13.13 -11.29 -20.40
C LYS A 666 12.95 -11.47 -21.91
N LEU A 667 11.73 -11.22 -22.37
CA LEU A 667 11.34 -11.25 -23.78
C LEU A 667 10.36 -10.10 -24.02
N LYS A 668 10.51 -9.33 -25.09
CA LYS A 668 9.54 -8.29 -25.45
C LYS A 668 9.43 -8.12 -26.96
N LEU A 669 8.29 -7.57 -27.38
CA LEU A 669 8.04 -7.10 -28.73
C LEU A 669 8.09 -5.59 -28.71
N VAL A 670 8.91 -5.01 -29.58
CA VAL A 670 9.11 -3.56 -29.71
C VAL A 670 8.57 -3.11 -31.05
N SER A 671 7.78 -2.05 -31.06
CA SER A 671 7.27 -1.47 -32.29
C SER A 671 8.37 -0.69 -33.01
N ARG A 672 8.59 -0.98 -34.30
CA ARG A 672 9.54 -0.22 -35.14
C ARG A 672 9.03 1.15 -35.59
N GLY A 673 7.73 1.40 -35.44
CA GLY A 673 7.09 2.60 -35.93
C GLY A 673 5.72 2.81 -35.32
N ARG A 674 5.01 3.82 -35.82
CA ARG A 674 3.67 4.13 -35.34
C ARG A 674 2.65 3.14 -35.89
N LYS A 675 1.87 2.51 -35.01
CA LYS A 675 0.76 1.64 -35.39
C LYS A 675 -0.49 2.43 -35.68
N ARG A 676 -1.36 1.87 -36.52
CA ARG A 676 -2.66 2.46 -36.84
C ARG A 676 -3.72 2.14 -35.79
N GLU A 677 -3.66 0.92 -35.26
CA GLU A 677 -4.64 0.41 -34.29
C GLU A 677 -4.01 0.19 -32.92
N ARG A 678 -4.88 0.05 -31.91
CA ARG A 678 -4.47 -0.36 -30.56
C ARG A 678 -4.01 -1.81 -30.60
N VAL A 679 -2.94 -2.10 -29.88
CA VAL A 679 -2.49 -3.49 -29.74
C VAL A 679 -3.34 -4.19 -28.69
N ARG A 680 -3.74 -5.42 -29.00
CA ARG A 680 -4.43 -6.32 -28.08
C ARG A 680 -3.59 -7.58 -27.88
N VAL A 681 -3.42 -8.01 -26.63
CA VAL A 681 -2.71 -9.24 -26.26
C VAL A 681 -3.63 -10.06 -25.36
N CYS A 682 -3.90 -11.29 -25.76
CA CYS A 682 -4.85 -12.18 -25.10
C CYS A 682 -4.13 -13.37 -24.44
N ALA A 683 -3.18 -13.98 -25.15
CA ALA A 683 -2.50 -15.17 -24.67
C ALA A 683 -1.07 -15.31 -25.21
N TRP A 684 -0.27 -16.10 -24.50
CA TRP A 684 1.08 -16.47 -24.91
C TRP A 684 1.22 -18.00 -24.89
N ASP A 685 2.03 -18.52 -25.80
CA ASP A 685 2.54 -19.89 -25.74
C ASP A 685 4.05 -19.86 -26.00
N LEU A 686 4.84 -20.34 -25.04
CA LEU A 686 6.30 -20.41 -25.12
C LEU A 686 6.75 -21.87 -25.01
N ASP A 687 7.03 -22.51 -26.14
CA ASP A 687 7.35 -23.94 -26.21
C ASP A 687 6.32 -24.84 -25.48
N GLY A 688 5.03 -24.60 -25.69
CA GLY A 688 3.92 -25.31 -25.05
C GLY A 688 3.53 -24.77 -23.67
N TRP A 689 4.23 -23.77 -23.16
CA TRP A 689 3.88 -23.10 -21.90
C TRP A 689 2.91 -21.95 -22.13
N LYS A 690 1.64 -22.23 -21.83
CA LYS A 690 0.53 -21.32 -22.06
C LYS A 690 0.31 -20.36 -20.89
N LEU A 691 0.04 -19.09 -21.22
CA LEU A 691 -0.24 -18.00 -20.30
C LEU A 691 -1.46 -17.19 -20.71
#